data_AF-A0A536VLP3-F1
#
_entry.id   AF-A0A536VLP3-F1
#
_cell.length_a   1.000
_cell.length_b   1.000
_cell.length_c   1.000
_cell.angle_alpha   90.00
_cell.angle_beta   90.00
_cell.angle_gamma   90.00
#
_symmetry.space_group_name_H-M   'P 1'
#
loop_
_entity.id
_entity.type
_entity.pdbx_description
1 polymer ?
#
loop_
_entity_poly.entity_id
_entity_poly.type
_entity_poly.pdbx_seq_one_letter_code
_entity_poly.pdbx_strand_id
1 'polypeptide(L)'
;MSGYTRLPWLCGFAPVNGRRGAQTSLSNEDLVDQKALGIPGLPPARQGLYDPANEHDACGLGFIAHIKGEKSHAIVTQGLQILKNLTHRGATGADPLQGDGAGILIQLPDAFLRRACGRQAMTLPAAGQYGVGMVFLPKEPASRMACEQEIERAVVSEGQILLGWRDVPTDNSGLSERTKEVEPVVRQVFISRGSNALDQDALERKLYIIRKKSGHAVQALKLRHGKGFYVSSMSTRTVVYKGMLLAHQVGEYYLDLRDTTMVSALAMVHQRFSTNTFPTWDLAHPFRLVCHNGEINTLRGNVNWIRARQQAISSTVLGADLDKVWPLIYDGQSDSASFDNALELLMMGGYPLAHAMMLMIPEAWAGNPLMDDDRRAFYEYNAALMEPWDGPAAMAFTDGRQIGATLDRNGLRPARYIVTDDDYVILASEVGVLDIPERKIVKKWRLQPGKMLLVDTEQGRIIDDDELKHTLATAKPYREWIDGSRIALDTLPDPAPPQRSEVPLLDRQQVFGYTQEDLKIILAPMAENGEEAIGSMGNDAALPVLSNRPKVLYGYFKQLFAQVTNPPIDPIREELVMSLVTFIGPRPNLLGIDETDPPTRLEAQKPILTAEEMEKIRHIGLFTGATFRSLELDICYPAAWGAAGMEAALASLCAHAEDATRLGYNILIVSDRKASAQLMPIPALLATAAVHQHLVRNGLRTSTGLVVETGSAREVHHFALLAGYGAEAIHPYLALETVEHLHEWLPQLAPGDRAMHFVKAICKGLYKVMSKMGISTYQSYCGAQIFEAVGLSNSLVDKYFTGTASNIQGIGLFEVADEAFRMHQLAFGDDPVLRDALDAGGEYQYRSRGEEHAWTPESIAKLQHAARSNSHSTYRDYAKLINDQTRRMMTLRGMFEFRFASKPIPIDEVEPASEIVKRFATGAMSLGSISTEAHTTLAVAMNRIGGKSNTGEGGEDARRYPLIAKGETLKSRIDSVVVDVPLREGDSLRSKIKQVASARFGVTAEYLVNADQLQIKMAQGAKPGEGGQLPGHKVSEYIARLRFSVPGVGLISPPPHHDIYSIEDLAQLIHDLKNANPQASISVKLVSEVGVGTVAAGVAKAKSDHVTIAGHDGGTGASPE
;
A
#
# COMPACT_ATOMS: atom_id res chain seq x y z
N MET A 1 62.45 -36.35 11.50
CA MET A 1 62.36 -36.63 10.05
C MET A 1 61.63 -35.44 9.42
N SER A 2 62.27 -34.32 9.07
CA SER A 2 62.93 -34.00 7.77
C SER A 2 62.15 -34.50 6.55
N GLY A 3 61.67 -33.72 5.57
CA GLY A 3 61.68 -32.27 5.27
C GLY A 3 60.46 -31.95 4.36
N TYR A 4 59.94 -30.71 4.26
CA TYR A 4 60.38 -29.58 3.39
C TYR A 4 60.72 -30.02 1.94
N THR A 5 60.21 -29.43 0.83
CA THR A 5 60.23 -27.99 0.45
C THR A 5 59.49 -27.70 -0.89
N ARG A 6 58.87 -26.49 -0.99
CA ARG A 6 58.82 -25.46 -2.10
C ARG A 6 58.19 -25.70 -3.51
N LEU A 7 57.16 -24.87 -3.83
CA LEU A 7 56.96 -23.85 -4.92
C LEU A 7 57.90 -23.85 -6.16
N PRO A 8 57.53 -23.32 -7.38
CA PRO A 8 56.82 -22.03 -7.61
C PRO A 8 55.94 -21.87 -8.91
N TRP A 9 55.43 -20.65 -9.08
CA TRP A 9 54.66 -20.01 -10.18
C TRP A 9 55.34 -19.97 -11.57
N LEU A 10 54.55 -19.87 -12.68
CA LEU A 10 54.55 -18.75 -13.66
C LEU A 10 53.67 -18.96 -14.92
N CYS A 11 53.22 -17.82 -15.45
CA CYS A 11 52.31 -17.49 -16.57
C CYS A 11 52.54 -18.12 -17.95
N GLY A 12 51.49 -18.10 -18.79
CA GLY A 12 51.60 -18.23 -20.27
C GLY A 12 50.25 -18.06 -21.00
N PHE A 13 50.21 -17.14 -21.96
CA PHE A 13 49.06 -16.69 -22.76
C PHE A 13 48.47 -17.73 -23.76
N ALA A 14 47.20 -17.51 -24.15
CA ALA A 14 46.38 -18.21 -25.17
C ALA A 14 46.96 -18.14 -26.61
N PRO A 15 46.45 -18.82 -27.69
CA PRO A 15 45.03 -18.98 -28.08
C PRO A 15 44.59 -20.25 -28.91
N VAL A 16 43.28 -20.28 -29.27
CA VAL A 16 42.62 -20.90 -30.44
C VAL A 16 41.79 -22.20 -30.28
N ASN A 17 40.46 -22.01 -30.40
CA ASN A 17 39.37 -22.77 -31.01
C ASN A 17 39.26 -24.31 -30.95
N GLY A 18 38.07 -24.75 -30.53
CA GLY A 18 37.37 -25.88 -31.14
C GLY A 18 36.69 -26.83 -30.14
N ARG A 19 35.40 -26.65 -29.87
CA ARG A 19 34.56 -27.73 -29.29
C ARG A 19 33.20 -27.81 -29.97
N ARG A 20 33.01 -28.92 -30.70
CA ARG A 20 31.69 -29.51 -31.01
C ARG A 20 31.26 -30.39 -29.83
N GLY A 21 30.01 -30.23 -29.43
CA GLY A 21 29.05 -31.33 -29.24
C GLY A 21 29.23 -32.29 -28.07
N ALA A 22 28.40 -32.11 -27.03
CA ALA A 22 27.75 -33.21 -26.35
C ALA A 22 26.33 -32.77 -25.97
N GLN A 23 25.35 -33.30 -26.71
CA GLN A 23 23.93 -33.24 -26.35
C GLN A 23 23.71 -34.15 -25.14
N THR A 24 23.25 -33.59 -24.03
CA THR A 24 22.53 -34.35 -23.00
C THR A 24 21.05 -34.11 -23.19
N SER A 25 20.36 -35.14 -23.69
CA SER A 25 18.91 -35.23 -23.77
C SER A 25 18.32 -35.25 -22.35
N LEU A 26 17.63 -34.19 -21.96
CA LEU A 26 16.71 -34.22 -20.83
C LEU A 26 15.49 -35.04 -21.26
N SER A 27 15.27 -36.18 -20.60
CA SER A 27 14.11 -37.03 -20.81
C SER A 27 12.84 -36.37 -20.26
N ASN A 28 11.70 -36.67 -20.88
CA ASN A 28 10.35 -36.25 -20.50
C ASN A 28 9.87 -36.78 -19.12
N GLU A 29 10.77 -37.27 -18.27
CA GLU A 29 10.46 -37.76 -16.92
C GLU A 29 10.65 -36.70 -15.82
N ASP A 30 11.35 -35.60 -16.10
CA ASP A 30 11.52 -34.47 -15.16
C ASP A 30 10.33 -33.48 -15.13
N LEU A 31 9.27 -33.74 -15.92
CA LEU A 31 8.06 -32.88 -16.01
C LEU A 31 6.86 -33.39 -15.21
N VAL A 32 7.00 -34.50 -14.45
CA VAL A 32 5.88 -35.08 -13.68
C VAL A 32 6.00 -34.90 -12.16
N ASP A 33 7.11 -34.38 -11.63
CA ASP A 33 7.31 -34.27 -10.17
C ASP A 33 7.21 -32.83 -9.60
N GLN A 34 6.34 -32.00 -10.21
CA GLN A 34 5.90 -30.71 -9.65
C GLN A 34 4.45 -30.74 -9.14
N LYS A 35 3.97 -31.89 -8.64
CA LYS A 35 2.90 -31.86 -7.63
C LYS A 35 3.52 -31.36 -6.33
N ALA A 36 3.69 -30.04 -6.23
CA ALA A 36 3.96 -29.39 -4.96
C ALA A 36 2.93 -29.91 -3.94
N LEU A 37 3.44 -30.66 -2.96
CA LEU A 37 2.73 -31.14 -1.78
C LEU A 37 2.19 -29.93 -1.00
N GLY A 38 1.07 -29.37 -1.46
CA GLY A 38 0.29 -28.42 -0.68
C GLY A 38 -0.31 -29.15 0.51
N ILE A 39 -0.01 -28.68 1.72
CA ILE A 39 -0.78 -29.07 2.90
C ILE A 39 -2.18 -28.45 2.71
N PRO A 40 -3.27 -29.23 2.74
CA PRO A 40 -4.62 -28.69 2.66
C PRO A 40 -4.82 -27.60 3.72
N GLY A 41 -5.32 -26.43 3.35
CA GLY A 41 -5.65 -25.35 4.31
C GLY A 41 -4.67 -24.21 4.42
N LEU A 42 -3.75 -24.11 3.46
CA LEU A 42 -2.85 -22.98 3.37
C LEU A 42 -2.93 -22.37 1.97
N PRO A 43 -2.77 -21.04 1.85
CA PRO A 43 -2.42 -20.47 0.57
C PRO A 43 -1.12 -21.15 0.10
N PRO A 44 -1.00 -21.44 -1.21
CA PRO A 44 0.21 -22.04 -1.74
C PRO A 44 1.42 -21.20 -1.35
N ALA A 45 2.55 -21.86 -1.07
CA ALA A 45 3.80 -21.12 -0.97
C ALA A 45 4.04 -20.35 -2.26
N ARG A 46 4.87 -19.29 -2.20
CA ARG A 46 5.23 -18.49 -3.38
C ARG A 46 5.53 -19.41 -4.57
N GLN A 47 4.76 -19.25 -5.65
CA GLN A 47 4.86 -20.08 -6.85
C GLN A 47 4.66 -19.21 -8.09
N GLY A 48 5.62 -19.27 -9.02
CA GLY A 48 5.66 -18.33 -10.14
C GLY A 48 5.64 -16.87 -9.63
N LEU A 49 4.68 -16.08 -10.13
CA LEU A 49 4.47 -14.67 -9.75
C LEU A 49 3.49 -14.46 -8.59
N TYR A 50 2.84 -15.52 -8.09
CA TYR A 50 1.95 -15.41 -6.94
C TYR A 50 2.76 -15.38 -5.64
N ASP A 51 2.45 -14.40 -4.79
CA ASP A 51 2.99 -14.24 -3.44
C ASP A 51 1.83 -14.01 -2.46
N PRO A 52 1.66 -14.86 -1.42
CA PRO A 52 0.57 -14.73 -0.44
C PRO A 52 0.65 -13.44 0.39
N ALA A 53 1.78 -12.72 0.40
CA ALA A 53 1.88 -11.42 1.07
C ALA A 53 1.02 -10.33 0.41
N ASN A 54 0.56 -10.54 -0.83
CA ASN A 54 -0.31 -9.60 -1.57
C ASN A 54 -1.80 -9.94 -1.42
N GLU A 55 -2.21 -10.65 -0.37
CA GLU A 55 -3.61 -10.94 -0.10
C GLU A 55 -4.24 -9.86 0.78
N HIS A 56 -5.45 -9.43 0.39
CA HIS A 56 -6.19 -8.34 1.01
C HIS A 56 -7.63 -8.77 1.34
N ASP A 57 -8.21 -8.16 2.37
CA ASP A 57 -9.55 -8.48 2.86
C ASP A 57 -10.35 -7.20 3.15
N ALA A 58 -11.67 -7.23 2.92
CA ALA A 58 -12.62 -6.19 3.33
C ALA A 58 -13.97 -6.83 3.66
N CYS A 59 -14.85 -6.17 4.43
CA CYS A 59 -15.76 -6.93 5.30
C CYS A 59 -17.05 -6.20 5.74
N GLY A 60 -17.96 -6.95 6.38
CA GLY A 60 -19.06 -6.42 7.18
C GLY A 60 -18.84 -6.65 8.67
N LEU A 61 -19.08 -5.62 9.49
CA LEU A 61 -18.99 -5.71 10.95
C LEU A 61 -20.25 -5.19 11.63
N GLY A 62 -20.42 -5.59 12.88
CA GLY A 62 -21.38 -4.97 13.78
C GLY A 62 -21.22 -5.43 15.21
N PHE A 63 -21.85 -4.71 16.13
CA PHE A 63 -22.00 -5.14 17.51
C PHE A 63 -23.36 -4.75 18.08
N ILE A 64 -23.74 -5.44 19.13
CA ILE A 64 -24.85 -5.09 20.01
C ILE A 64 -24.36 -5.12 21.45
N ALA A 65 -24.74 -4.12 22.25
CA ALA A 65 -24.39 -4.04 23.65
C ALA A 65 -25.55 -3.47 24.47
N HIS A 66 -25.67 -3.93 25.71
CA HIS A 66 -26.56 -3.34 26.70
C HIS A 66 -25.78 -2.32 27.54
N ILE A 67 -26.23 -1.07 27.55
CA ILE A 67 -25.50 0.06 28.15
C ILE A 67 -25.19 -0.19 29.63
N LYS A 68 -26.14 -0.75 30.38
CA LYS A 68 -26.01 -1.05 31.82
C LYS A 68 -25.33 -2.39 32.17
N GLY A 69 -24.79 -3.09 31.18
CA GLY A 69 -24.09 -4.36 31.41
C GLY A 69 -24.99 -5.56 31.73
N GLU A 70 -26.30 -5.49 31.49
CA GLU A 70 -27.21 -6.62 31.70
C GLU A 70 -26.93 -7.74 30.69
N LYS A 71 -26.60 -8.92 31.20
CA LYS A 71 -26.24 -10.08 30.37
C LYS A 71 -27.48 -10.86 29.96
N SER A 72 -27.61 -11.14 28.67
CA SER A 72 -28.70 -11.98 28.16
C SER A 72 -28.24 -12.88 27.01
N HIS A 73 -28.97 -13.96 26.78
CA HIS A 73 -28.78 -14.79 25.58
C HIS A 73 -29.37 -14.11 24.32
N ALA A 74 -30.32 -13.19 24.51
CA ALA A 74 -30.88 -12.39 23.42
C ALA A 74 -29.78 -11.59 22.69
N ILE A 75 -28.81 -11.02 23.41
CA ILE A 75 -27.67 -10.31 22.83
C ILE A 75 -26.81 -11.22 21.94
N VAL A 76 -26.57 -12.47 22.35
CA VAL A 76 -25.82 -13.44 21.55
C VAL A 76 -26.57 -13.81 20.27
N THR A 77 -27.86 -14.13 20.39
CA THR A 77 -28.71 -14.48 19.24
C THR A 77 -28.91 -13.30 18.28
N GLN A 78 -29.05 -12.07 18.79
CA GLN A 78 -29.11 -10.85 17.99
C GLN A 78 -27.77 -10.56 17.30
N GLY A 79 -26.63 -10.80 17.96
CA GLY A 79 -25.31 -10.73 17.31
C GLY A 79 -25.22 -11.66 16.10
N LEU A 80 -25.64 -12.93 16.26
CA LEU A 80 -25.70 -13.89 15.14
C LEU A 80 -26.69 -13.47 14.04
N GLN A 81 -27.78 -12.80 14.40
CA GLN A 81 -28.75 -12.28 13.44
C GLN A 81 -28.19 -11.08 12.65
N ILE A 82 -27.43 -10.19 13.29
CA ILE A 82 -26.67 -9.12 12.61
C ILE A 82 -25.75 -9.75 11.57
N LEU A 83 -24.98 -10.75 11.97
CA LEU A 83 -24.05 -11.45 11.09
C LEU A 83 -24.77 -12.04 9.87
N LYS A 84 -25.89 -12.74 10.07
CA LYS A 84 -26.72 -13.29 8.99
C LYS A 84 -27.20 -12.22 8.00
N ASN A 85 -27.57 -11.04 8.49
CA ASN A 85 -28.08 -9.95 7.66
C ASN A 85 -26.99 -9.17 6.91
N LEU A 86 -25.71 -9.43 7.19
CA LEU A 86 -24.57 -8.87 6.45
C LEU A 86 -24.07 -9.78 5.31
N THR A 87 -24.76 -10.91 5.06
CA THR A 87 -24.32 -11.93 4.08
C THR A 87 -24.05 -11.38 2.69
N HIS A 88 -24.83 -10.38 2.24
CA HIS A 88 -24.68 -9.76 0.91
C HIS A 88 -23.40 -8.95 0.73
N ARG A 89 -22.73 -8.58 1.84
CA ARG A 89 -21.43 -7.89 1.83
C ARG A 89 -20.24 -8.84 1.80
N GLY A 90 -20.47 -10.15 1.92
CA GLY A 90 -19.43 -11.16 1.77
C GLY A 90 -19.47 -11.84 0.40
N ALA A 91 -18.38 -12.53 0.06
CA ALA A 91 -18.35 -13.44 -1.07
C ALA A 91 -18.31 -14.90 -0.62
N THR A 92 -18.72 -15.77 -1.54
CA THR A 92 -18.48 -17.20 -1.47
C THR A 92 -17.36 -17.56 -2.45
N GLY A 93 -16.65 -18.65 -2.15
CA GLY A 93 -15.70 -19.26 -3.07
C GLY A 93 -16.36 -19.83 -4.34
N ALA A 94 -15.60 -20.65 -5.07
CA ALA A 94 -16.13 -21.40 -6.20
C ALA A 94 -17.24 -22.40 -5.77
N ASP A 95 -17.16 -22.90 -4.54
CA ASP A 95 -18.21 -23.64 -3.87
C ASP A 95 -19.09 -22.66 -3.04
N PRO A 96 -20.41 -22.59 -3.26
CA PRO A 96 -21.31 -21.75 -2.48
C PRO A 96 -21.29 -22.02 -0.96
N LEU A 97 -20.88 -23.21 -0.52
CA LEU A 97 -20.73 -23.58 0.89
C LEU A 97 -19.40 -23.12 1.50
N GLN A 98 -18.51 -22.55 0.70
CA GLN A 98 -17.20 -22.07 1.12
C GLN A 98 -17.26 -20.55 1.37
N GLY A 99 -17.34 -20.14 2.64
CA GLY A 99 -17.25 -18.74 3.06
C GLY A 99 -15.83 -18.30 3.41
N ASP A 100 -15.50 -17.01 3.26
CA ASP A 100 -14.14 -16.50 3.51
C ASP A 100 -13.80 -16.35 5.01
N GLY A 101 -14.80 -16.40 5.90
CA GLY A 101 -14.64 -16.39 7.35
C GLY A 101 -15.70 -15.56 8.09
N ALA A 102 -16.13 -16.04 9.25
CA ALA A 102 -17.09 -15.35 10.10
C ALA A 102 -16.90 -15.72 11.58
N GLY A 103 -17.38 -14.86 12.47
CA GLY A 103 -17.29 -15.13 13.90
C GLY A 103 -18.01 -14.13 14.79
N ILE A 104 -17.96 -14.42 16.09
CA ILE A 104 -18.55 -13.66 17.18
C ILE A 104 -17.60 -13.61 18.39
N LEU A 105 -17.46 -12.44 18.98
CA LEU A 105 -16.81 -12.18 20.27
C LEU A 105 -17.89 -11.84 21.28
N ILE A 106 -17.83 -12.50 22.44
CA ILE A 106 -18.70 -12.23 23.59
C ILE A 106 -17.88 -12.12 24.87
N GLN A 107 -18.46 -11.57 25.92
CA GLN A 107 -17.91 -11.75 27.28
C GLN A 107 -17.95 -13.21 27.70
N LEU A 108 -17.02 -13.61 28.56
CA LEU A 108 -16.94 -14.95 29.12
C LEU A 108 -18.22 -15.32 29.89
N PRO A 109 -18.93 -16.39 29.49
CA PRO A 109 -20.20 -16.79 30.09
C PRO A 109 -19.95 -17.76 31.27
N ASP A 110 -19.60 -17.22 32.45
CA ASP A 110 -19.19 -18.01 33.63
C ASP A 110 -20.17 -19.13 34.00
N ALA A 111 -21.48 -18.84 34.01
CA ALA A 111 -22.50 -19.82 34.37
C ALA A 111 -22.52 -21.03 33.41
N PHE A 112 -22.39 -20.77 32.11
CA PHE A 112 -22.26 -21.81 31.09
C PHE A 112 -20.97 -22.61 31.28
N LEU A 113 -19.83 -21.92 31.40
CA LEU A 113 -18.51 -22.55 31.51
C LEU A 113 -18.41 -23.42 32.77
N ARG A 114 -18.88 -22.95 33.92
CA ARG A 114 -18.89 -23.72 35.17
C ARG A 114 -19.68 -25.01 35.04
N ARG A 115 -20.83 -24.97 34.35
CA ARG A 115 -21.63 -26.18 34.07
C ARG A 115 -20.92 -27.10 33.06
N ALA A 116 -20.36 -26.56 31.99
CA ALA A 116 -19.69 -27.33 30.95
C ALA A 116 -18.42 -28.02 31.48
N CYS A 117 -17.61 -27.31 32.26
CA CYS A 117 -16.38 -27.81 32.89
C CYS A 117 -16.67 -28.80 34.03
N GLY A 118 -17.74 -28.56 34.80
CA GLY A 118 -18.19 -29.48 35.84
C GLY A 118 -18.53 -30.89 35.32
N ARG A 119 -19.07 -31.00 34.08
CA ARG A 119 -19.29 -32.29 33.40
C ARG A 119 -17.99 -33.05 33.09
N GLN A 120 -16.86 -32.36 33.06
CA GLN A 120 -15.52 -32.91 32.84
C GLN A 120 -14.69 -32.94 34.14
N ALA A 121 -15.34 -32.86 35.31
CA ALA A 121 -14.70 -32.85 36.63
C ALA A 121 -13.67 -31.73 36.84
N MET A 122 -13.81 -30.60 36.14
CA MET A 122 -12.96 -29.42 36.28
C MET A 122 -13.68 -28.34 37.10
N THR A 123 -13.09 -27.94 38.22
CA THR A 123 -13.63 -26.90 39.12
C THR A 123 -13.01 -25.55 38.77
N LEU A 124 -13.85 -24.58 38.40
CA LEU A 124 -13.41 -23.23 38.07
C LEU A 124 -13.35 -22.33 39.32
N PRO A 125 -12.30 -21.49 39.49
CA PRO A 125 -12.26 -20.39 40.44
C PRO A 125 -13.39 -19.37 40.23
N ALA A 126 -13.46 -18.33 41.08
CA ALA A 126 -14.40 -17.23 40.86
C ALA A 126 -14.14 -16.52 39.52
N ALA A 127 -15.18 -15.96 38.91
CA ALA A 127 -15.04 -15.16 37.68
C ALA A 127 -13.98 -14.05 37.86
N GLY A 128 -13.15 -13.84 36.85
CA GLY A 128 -11.99 -12.92 36.91
C GLY A 128 -10.73 -13.50 37.58
N GLN A 129 -10.81 -14.68 38.21
CA GLN A 129 -9.64 -15.40 38.77
C GLN A 129 -9.17 -16.56 37.88
N TYR A 130 -9.85 -16.80 36.76
CA TYR A 130 -9.44 -17.73 35.73
C TYR A 130 -9.60 -17.09 34.34
N GLY A 131 -8.77 -17.53 33.41
CA GLY A 131 -8.86 -17.21 31.99
C GLY A 131 -9.15 -18.45 31.15
N VAL A 132 -9.67 -18.21 29.95
CA VAL A 132 -9.97 -19.23 28.95
C VAL A 132 -9.22 -18.89 27.67
N GLY A 133 -8.40 -19.83 27.20
CA GLY A 133 -7.79 -19.80 25.87
C GLY A 133 -8.61 -20.60 24.87
N MET A 134 -9.15 -19.96 23.83
CA MET A 134 -9.75 -20.63 22.68
C MET A 134 -8.66 -20.93 21.64
N VAL A 135 -8.39 -22.21 21.40
CA VAL A 135 -7.22 -22.66 20.65
C VAL A 135 -7.65 -23.54 19.48
N PHE A 136 -7.17 -23.19 18.29
CA PHE A 136 -7.13 -24.05 17.12
C PHE A 136 -5.86 -24.90 17.18
N LEU A 137 -6.03 -26.21 17.04
CA LEU A 137 -4.95 -27.17 17.10
C LEU A 137 -4.91 -28.00 15.81
N PRO A 138 -3.73 -28.51 15.42
CA PRO A 138 -3.61 -29.44 14.31
C PRO A 138 -4.51 -30.68 14.46
N LYS A 139 -5.05 -31.21 13.36
CA LYS A 139 -5.77 -32.50 13.38
C LYS A 139 -4.84 -33.68 13.70
N GLU A 140 -3.57 -33.57 13.28
CA GLU A 140 -2.56 -34.62 13.47
C GLU A 140 -2.20 -34.73 14.97
N PRO A 141 -2.36 -35.91 15.60
CA PRO A 141 -2.25 -36.07 17.05
C PRO A 141 -0.91 -35.66 17.66
N ALA A 142 0.22 -35.95 17.03
CA ALA A 142 1.54 -35.66 17.59
C ALA A 142 1.82 -34.15 17.59
N SER A 143 1.53 -33.47 16.48
CA SER A 143 1.63 -32.02 16.37
C SER A 143 0.69 -31.32 17.36
N ARG A 144 -0.53 -31.84 17.52
CA ARG A 144 -1.48 -31.35 18.52
C ARG A 144 -0.94 -31.46 19.94
N MET A 145 -0.46 -32.64 20.33
CA MET A 145 0.10 -32.86 21.66
C MET A 145 1.31 -31.97 21.93
N ALA A 146 2.17 -31.76 20.93
CA ALA A 146 3.31 -30.84 21.05
C ALA A 146 2.84 -29.39 21.30
N CYS A 147 1.84 -28.92 20.55
CA CYS A 147 1.26 -27.58 20.76
C CYS A 147 0.63 -27.42 22.15
N GLU A 148 -0.12 -28.42 22.62
CA GLU A 148 -0.71 -28.43 23.96
C GLU A 148 0.39 -28.34 25.03
N GLN A 149 1.42 -29.17 24.92
CA GLN A 149 2.54 -29.18 25.87
C GLN A 149 3.32 -27.85 25.93
N GLU A 150 3.47 -27.13 24.80
CA GLU A 150 4.11 -25.80 24.82
C GLU A 150 3.25 -24.77 25.55
N ILE A 151 1.91 -24.83 25.42
CA ILE A 151 1.00 -23.98 26.20
C ILE A 151 1.12 -24.33 27.69
N GLU A 152 1.06 -25.61 28.05
CA GLU A 152 1.15 -26.05 29.45
C GLU A 152 2.49 -25.65 30.08
N ARG A 153 3.59 -25.80 29.34
CA ARG A 153 4.91 -25.33 29.77
C ARG A 153 4.95 -23.81 29.97
N ALA A 154 4.35 -23.04 29.05
CA ALA A 154 4.25 -21.60 29.20
C ALA A 154 3.46 -21.20 30.45
N VAL A 155 2.30 -21.83 30.70
CA VAL A 155 1.46 -21.60 31.90
C VAL A 155 2.27 -21.80 33.18
N VAL A 156 2.94 -22.95 33.31
CA VAL A 156 3.75 -23.28 34.49
C VAL A 156 4.91 -22.31 34.66
N SER A 157 5.62 -22.00 33.56
CA SER A 157 6.78 -21.11 33.59
C SER A 157 6.46 -19.66 33.95
N GLU A 158 5.22 -19.22 33.70
CA GLU A 158 4.72 -17.89 34.10
C GLU A 158 4.02 -17.91 35.46
N GLY A 159 4.16 -19.01 36.21
CA GLY A 159 3.67 -19.17 37.58
C GLY A 159 2.15 -19.23 37.70
N GLN A 160 1.44 -19.63 36.63
CA GLN A 160 -0.01 -19.80 36.64
C GLN A 160 -0.38 -21.29 36.76
N ILE A 161 -1.65 -21.58 37.05
CA ILE A 161 -2.12 -22.95 37.29
C ILE A 161 -2.98 -23.42 36.13
N LEU A 162 -2.55 -24.48 35.44
CA LEU A 162 -3.38 -25.16 34.45
C LEU A 162 -4.51 -25.91 35.16
N LEU A 163 -5.76 -25.60 34.81
CA LEU A 163 -6.93 -26.31 35.32
C LEU A 163 -7.30 -27.51 34.45
N GLY A 164 -7.13 -27.38 33.13
CA GLY A 164 -7.41 -28.45 32.17
C GLY A 164 -7.83 -27.95 30.80
N TRP A 165 -8.16 -28.91 29.94
CA TRP A 165 -8.62 -28.70 28.57
C TRP A 165 -10.05 -29.20 28.38
N ARG A 166 -10.82 -28.48 27.56
CA ARG A 166 -12.19 -28.84 27.13
C ARG A 166 -12.25 -28.89 25.62
N ASP A 167 -12.80 -29.97 25.06
CA ASP A 167 -13.18 -30.01 23.66
C ASP A 167 -14.44 -29.18 23.40
N VAL A 168 -14.39 -28.29 22.39
CA VAL A 168 -15.54 -27.47 22.01
C VAL A 168 -16.44 -28.31 21.08
N PRO A 169 -17.73 -28.47 21.40
CA PRO A 169 -18.63 -29.27 20.57
C PRO A 169 -18.96 -28.52 19.27
N THR A 170 -18.68 -29.15 18.13
CA THR A 170 -18.91 -28.61 16.78
C THR A 170 -19.77 -29.53 15.90
N ASP A 171 -20.47 -28.95 14.92
CA ASP A 171 -21.21 -29.66 13.88
C ASP A 171 -20.77 -29.17 12.49
N ASN A 172 -19.98 -30.00 11.79
CA ASN A 172 -19.42 -29.67 10.48
C ASN A 172 -20.25 -30.19 9.30
N SER A 173 -21.47 -30.69 9.53
CA SER A 173 -22.31 -31.28 8.48
C SER A 173 -22.64 -30.32 7.33
N GLY A 174 -22.75 -29.01 7.61
CA GLY A 174 -23.05 -27.96 6.62
C GLY A 174 -21.83 -27.38 5.89
N LEU A 175 -20.61 -27.82 6.19
CA LEU A 175 -19.38 -27.26 5.59
C LEU A 175 -19.07 -27.90 4.22
N SER A 176 -18.41 -27.13 3.35
CA SER A 176 -17.81 -27.69 2.12
C SER A 176 -16.72 -28.71 2.44
N GLU A 177 -16.47 -29.66 1.55
CA GLU A 177 -15.40 -30.66 1.73
C GLU A 177 -14.02 -30.00 1.86
N ARG A 178 -13.75 -28.95 1.07
CA ARG A 178 -12.51 -28.17 1.20
C ARG A 178 -12.38 -27.48 2.55
N THR A 179 -13.47 -26.97 3.12
CA THR A 179 -13.45 -26.37 4.46
C THR A 179 -13.19 -27.43 5.53
N LYS A 180 -13.77 -28.63 5.40
CA LYS A 180 -13.57 -29.76 6.32
C LYS A 180 -12.13 -30.27 6.31
N GLU A 181 -11.46 -30.29 5.16
CA GLU A 181 -10.05 -30.71 5.07
C GLU A 181 -9.13 -29.90 5.99
N VAL A 182 -9.49 -28.64 6.22
CA VAL A 182 -8.63 -27.62 6.83
C VAL A 182 -9.13 -27.17 8.21
N GLU A 183 -10.27 -27.71 8.63
CA GLU A 183 -10.89 -27.52 9.94
C GLU A 183 -9.88 -27.84 11.07
N PRO A 184 -9.64 -26.95 12.04
CA PRO A 184 -8.79 -27.27 13.17
C PRO A 184 -9.53 -28.09 14.22
N VAL A 185 -8.79 -28.74 15.11
CA VAL A 185 -9.37 -29.25 16.37
C VAL A 185 -9.53 -28.06 17.30
N VAL A 186 -10.75 -27.74 17.68
CA VAL A 186 -11.05 -26.57 18.53
C VAL A 186 -11.16 -26.99 20.00
N ARG A 187 -10.27 -26.45 20.85
CA ARG A 187 -10.26 -26.73 22.29
C ARG A 187 -10.16 -25.44 23.11
N GLN A 188 -10.63 -25.52 24.35
CA GLN A 188 -10.47 -24.47 25.36
C GLN A 188 -9.49 -24.92 26.43
N VAL A 189 -8.49 -24.09 26.75
CA VAL A 189 -7.59 -24.26 27.90
C VAL A 189 -8.02 -23.33 29.04
N PHE A 190 -8.07 -23.85 30.26
CA PHE A 190 -8.47 -23.10 31.45
C PHE A 190 -7.28 -22.88 32.36
N ILE A 191 -7.04 -21.62 32.73
CA ILE A 191 -5.85 -21.19 33.48
C ILE A 191 -6.31 -20.38 34.68
N SER A 192 -5.97 -20.82 35.89
CA SER A 192 -6.21 -20.07 37.13
C SER A 192 -4.99 -19.19 37.45
N ARG A 193 -5.24 -18.07 38.14
CA ARG A 193 -4.15 -17.32 38.79
C ARG A 193 -3.38 -18.24 39.74
N GLY A 194 -2.05 -18.15 39.69
CA GLY A 194 -1.17 -18.91 40.60
C GLY A 194 -0.96 -18.25 41.96
N SER A 195 -1.31 -16.96 42.10
CA SER A 195 -1.23 -16.21 43.35
C SER A 195 -2.48 -15.39 43.58
N ASN A 196 -2.92 -15.31 44.85
CA ASN A 196 -4.05 -14.47 45.25
C ASN A 196 -3.75 -12.97 45.19
N ALA A 197 -2.47 -12.59 45.10
CA ALA A 197 -2.05 -11.20 44.94
C ALA A 197 -2.22 -10.68 43.50
N LEU A 198 -2.46 -11.56 42.52
CA LEU A 198 -2.77 -11.15 41.15
C LEU A 198 -4.22 -10.71 41.06
N ASP A 199 -4.42 -9.45 40.70
CA ASP A 199 -5.71 -8.95 40.25
C ASP A 199 -6.04 -9.44 38.82
N GLN A 200 -7.22 -9.07 38.33
CA GLN A 200 -7.69 -9.51 37.02
C GLN A 200 -6.84 -8.94 35.88
N ASP A 201 -6.43 -7.67 35.95
CA ASP A 201 -5.61 -7.03 34.92
C ASP A 201 -4.20 -7.64 34.84
N ALA A 202 -3.59 -7.97 35.99
CA ALA A 202 -2.34 -8.70 36.06
C ALA A 202 -2.47 -10.13 35.48
N LEU A 203 -3.62 -10.79 35.70
CA LEU A 203 -3.89 -12.09 35.08
C LEU A 203 -4.04 -11.97 33.55
N GLU A 204 -4.75 -10.96 33.02
CA GLU A 204 -4.81 -10.70 31.57
C GLU A 204 -3.42 -10.55 30.96
N ARG A 205 -2.53 -9.76 31.60
CA ARG A 205 -1.13 -9.61 31.14
C ARG A 205 -0.39 -10.94 31.14
N LYS A 206 -0.56 -11.78 32.17
CA LYS A 206 0.07 -13.10 32.20
C LYS A 206 -0.47 -14.03 31.11
N LEU A 207 -1.76 -14.00 30.83
CA LEU A 207 -2.35 -14.76 29.72
C LEU A 207 -1.82 -14.28 28.36
N TYR A 208 -1.66 -12.97 28.17
CA TYR A 208 -1.02 -12.39 26.99
C TYR A 208 0.40 -12.94 26.79
N ILE A 209 1.22 -12.94 27.84
CA ILE A 209 2.59 -13.48 27.82
C ILE A 209 2.61 -14.97 27.56
N ILE A 210 1.77 -15.76 28.24
CA ILE A 210 1.63 -17.21 28.03
C ILE A 210 1.32 -17.49 26.55
N ARG A 211 0.39 -16.74 25.96
CA ARG A 211 0.01 -16.90 24.56
C ARG A 211 1.14 -16.55 23.59
N LYS A 212 1.85 -15.43 23.80
CA LYS A 212 2.98 -15.04 22.95
C LYS A 212 4.12 -16.06 23.04
N LYS A 213 4.55 -16.37 24.27
CA LYS A 213 5.62 -17.33 24.55
C LYS A 213 5.34 -18.73 24.00
N SER A 214 4.14 -19.26 24.23
CA SER A 214 3.74 -20.56 23.66
C SER A 214 3.67 -20.51 22.13
N GLY A 215 3.17 -19.43 21.55
CA GLY A 215 3.16 -19.22 20.10
C GLY A 215 4.56 -19.24 19.48
N HIS A 216 5.52 -18.52 20.07
CA HIS A 216 6.92 -18.53 19.63
C HIS A 216 7.52 -19.93 19.73
N ALA A 217 7.29 -20.61 20.85
CA ALA A 217 7.79 -21.97 21.06
C ALA A 217 7.23 -22.95 20.02
N VAL A 218 5.92 -22.92 19.75
CA VAL A 218 5.28 -23.77 18.74
C VAL A 218 5.82 -23.49 17.33
N GLN A 219 6.03 -22.23 16.96
CA GLN A 219 6.64 -21.90 15.66
C GLN A 219 8.09 -22.41 15.56
N ALA A 220 8.86 -22.30 16.63
CA ALA A 220 10.24 -22.79 16.68
C ALA A 220 10.37 -24.31 16.52
N LEU A 221 9.32 -25.08 16.88
CA LEU A 221 9.27 -26.53 16.64
C LEU A 221 9.25 -26.90 15.15
N LYS A 222 8.88 -25.97 14.25
CA LYS A 222 8.80 -26.20 12.79
C LYS A 222 8.00 -27.47 12.41
N LEU A 223 6.92 -27.74 13.15
CA LEU A 223 6.08 -28.92 12.94
C LEU A 223 5.46 -28.88 11.53
N ARG A 224 5.40 -30.04 10.86
CA ARG A 224 4.78 -30.17 9.54
C ARG A 224 3.35 -29.63 9.50
N HIS A 225 2.56 -29.90 10.53
CA HIS A 225 1.18 -29.42 10.67
C HIS A 225 1.06 -28.23 11.64
N GLY A 226 2.17 -27.62 12.05
CA GLY A 226 2.21 -26.56 13.06
C GLY A 226 1.43 -25.30 12.68
N LYS A 227 1.19 -25.07 11.39
CA LYS A 227 0.36 -23.94 10.91
C LYS A 227 -1.13 -24.07 11.25
N GLY A 228 -1.60 -25.26 11.67
CA GLY A 228 -2.94 -25.44 12.22
C GLY A 228 -3.10 -24.92 13.66
N PHE A 229 -2.01 -24.45 14.28
CA PHE A 229 -2.03 -23.87 15.61
C PHE A 229 -2.33 -22.37 15.57
N TYR A 230 -3.37 -21.94 16.29
CA TYR A 230 -3.67 -20.52 16.48
C TYR A 230 -4.49 -20.31 17.75
N VAL A 231 -4.20 -19.24 18.49
CA VAL A 231 -4.99 -18.86 19.68
C VAL A 231 -5.92 -17.70 19.33
N SER A 232 -7.22 -17.99 19.24
CA SER A 232 -8.26 -17.03 18.86
C SER A 232 -8.50 -15.99 19.94
N SER A 233 -8.51 -16.41 21.20
CA SER A 233 -8.58 -15.53 22.37
C SER A 233 -7.93 -16.22 23.56
N MET A 234 -7.36 -15.47 24.50
CA MET A 234 -6.91 -16.00 25.78
C MET A 234 -7.07 -14.90 26.83
N SER A 235 -8.20 -14.92 27.53
CA SER A 235 -8.63 -13.81 28.37
C SER A 235 -9.47 -14.29 29.56
N THR A 236 -9.59 -13.45 30.58
CA THR A 236 -10.52 -13.57 31.72
C THR A 236 -11.84 -12.82 31.47
N ARG A 237 -11.94 -12.06 30.37
CA ARG A 237 -13.08 -11.20 30.02
C ARG A 237 -13.83 -11.65 28.78
N THR A 238 -13.12 -12.03 27.72
CA THR A 238 -13.72 -12.29 26.41
C THR A 238 -13.38 -13.68 25.86
N VAL A 239 -14.23 -14.16 24.95
CA VAL A 239 -14.00 -15.39 24.19
C VAL A 239 -14.48 -15.20 22.75
N VAL A 240 -13.71 -15.74 21.79
CA VAL A 240 -13.99 -15.60 20.36
C VAL A 240 -14.35 -16.95 19.74
N TYR A 241 -15.54 -17.03 19.14
CA TYR A 241 -15.99 -18.16 18.33
C TYR A 241 -15.95 -17.75 16.86
N LYS A 242 -14.97 -18.25 16.11
CA LYS A 242 -14.75 -17.89 14.71
C LYS A 242 -14.34 -19.08 13.87
N GLY A 243 -14.38 -18.95 12.55
CA GLY A 243 -13.86 -19.96 11.66
C GLY A 243 -14.11 -19.61 10.20
N MET A 244 -13.67 -20.50 9.32
CA MET A 244 -13.97 -20.40 7.89
C MET A 244 -15.42 -20.86 7.63
N LEU A 245 -16.36 -20.01 8.03
CA LEU A 245 -17.80 -20.28 8.06
C LEU A 245 -18.53 -19.20 7.26
N LEU A 246 -19.65 -19.57 6.65
CA LEU A 246 -20.65 -18.58 6.21
C LEU A 246 -21.26 -17.90 7.43
N ALA A 247 -21.77 -16.67 7.25
CA ALA A 247 -22.36 -15.87 8.32
C ALA A 247 -23.40 -16.63 9.17
N HIS A 248 -24.32 -17.36 8.54
CA HIS A 248 -25.34 -18.13 9.25
C HIS A 248 -24.79 -19.38 9.96
N GLN A 249 -23.67 -19.92 9.50
CA GLN A 249 -23.11 -21.18 9.99
C GLN A 249 -22.44 -21.03 11.36
N VAL A 250 -22.10 -19.82 11.83
CA VAL A 250 -21.41 -19.64 13.13
C VAL A 250 -22.22 -20.23 14.29
N GLY A 251 -23.51 -19.91 14.37
CA GLY A 251 -24.42 -20.47 15.39
C GLY A 251 -24.88 -21.90 15.10
N GLU A 252 -24.57 -22.43 13.92
CA GLU A 252 -24.86 -23.82 13.55
C GLU A 252 -23.71 -24.75 13.89
N TYR A 253 -22.50 -24.32 13.57
CA TYR A 253 -21.25 -25.02 13.79
C TYR A 253 -20.89 -25.09 15.27
N TYR A 254 -20.93 -23.97 16.00
CA TYR A 254 -20.58 -23.96 17.44
C TYR A 254 -21.82 -24.23 18.31
N LEU A 255 -21.96 -25.46 18.78
CA LEU A 255 -23.14 -25.89 19.54
C LEU A 255 -23.30 -25.16 20.88
N ASP A 256 -22.20 -24.66 21.46
CA ASP A 256 -22.21 -23.84 22.68
C ASP A 256 -23.08 -22.58 22.54
N LEU A 257 -23.10 -21.96 21.35
CA LEU A 257 -23.83 -20.70 21.10
C LEU A 257 -25.35 -20.87 21.10
N ARG A 258 -25.86 -22.12 21.09
CA ARG A 258 -27.30 -22.44 21.17
C ARG A 258 -27.78 -22.62 22.62
N ASP A 259 -26.87 -22.69 23.57
CA ASP A 259 -27.21 -22.90 24.98
C ASP A 259 -27.76 -21.61 25.60
N THR A 260 -28.94 -21.67 26.21
CA THR A 260 -29.61 -20.48 26.75
C THR A 260 -28.87 -19.83 27.93
N THR A 261 -27.89 -20.51 28.55
CA THR A 261 -27.04 -19.88 29.58
C THR A 261 -25.77 -19.26 29.02
N MET A 262 -25.58 -19.29 27.70
CA MET A 262 -24.57 -18.53 26.98
C MET A 262 -24.98 -17.06 26.93
N VAL A 263 -24.79 -16.34 28.05
CA VAL A 263 -25.24 -14.95 28.24
C VAL A 263 -24.08 -13.97 28.12
N SER A 264 -24.34 -12.80 27.54
CA SER A 264 -23.37 -11.71 27.42
C SER A 264 -24.05 -10.36 27.46
N ALA A 265 -23.35 -9.31 27.88
CA ALA A 265 -23.84 -7.93 27.79
C ALA A 265 -23.43 -7.25 26.47
N LEU A 266 -22.50 -7.84 25.73
CA LEU A 266 -22.08 -7.38 24.42
C LEU A 266 -21.82 -8.57 23.48
N ALA A 267 -22.04 -8.36 22.20
CA ALA A 267 -21.67 -9.29 21.14
C ALA A 267 -21.14 -8.49 19.95
N MET A 268 -19.92 -8.79 19.52
CA MET A 268 -19.29 -8.18 18.35
C MET A 268 -19.09 -9.25 17.27
N VAL A 269 -19.55 -8.97 16.05
CA VAL A 269 -19.57 -9.94 14.94
C VAL A 269 -18.94 -9.37 13.69
N HIS A 270 -18.45 -10.28 12.85
CA HIS A 270 -17.82 -9.91 11.60
C HIS A 270 -17.92 -11.01 10.55
N GLN A 271 -18.07 -10.61 9.29
CA GLN A 271 -18.00 -11.45 8.11
C GLN A 271 -16.94 -10.92 7.14
N ARG A 272 -16.05 -11.82 6.72
CA ARG A 272 -14.92 -11.54 5.83
C ARG A 272 -15.28 -11.66 4.35
N PHE A 273 -14.69 -10.82 3.50
CA PHE A 273 -14.59 -10.98 2.04
C PHE A 273 -13.10 -10.88 1.68
N SER A 274 -12.50 -11.99 1.25
CA SER A 274 -11.11 -12.02 0.81
C SER A 274 -10.96 -11.85 -0.70
N THR A 275 -9.82 -11.29 -1.11
CA THR A 275 -9.37 -11.31 -2.51
C THR A 275 -8.78 -12.65 -2.94
N ASN A 276 -8.74 -13.64 -2.05
CA ASN A 276 -8.25 -14.99 -2.32
C ASN A 276 -9.40 -16.02 -2.41
N THR A 277 -9.05 -17.26 -2.80
CA THR A 277 -9.93 -18.44 -2.72
C THR A 277 -9.34 -19.52 -1.80
N PHE A 278 -8.34 -19.16 -0.99
CA PHE A 278 -7.59 -20.11 -0.17
C PHE A 278 -8.13 -20.13 1.26
N PRO A 279 -8.57 -21.29 1.74
CA PRO A 279 -9.26 -21.40 3.02
C PRO A 279 -8.30 -21.28 4.21
N THR A 280 -8.46 -20.25 5.07
CA THR A 280 -7.69 -20.09 6.33
C THR A 280 -8.60 -19.73 7.51
N TRP A 281 -8.54 -20.53 8.58
CA TRP A 281 -9.42 -20.39 9.75
C TRP A 281 -8.99 -19.27 10.71
N ASP A 282 -7.68 -19.05 10.83
CA ASP A 282 -7.05 -18.11 11.75
C ASP A 282 -7.27 -16.63 11.35
N LEU A 283 -7.40 -16.37 10.05
CA LEU A 283 -7.69 -15.04 9.48
C LEU A 283 -9.16 -14.62 9.62
N ALA A 284 -10.07 -15.52 10.02
CA ALA A 284 -11.44 -15.11 10.32
C ALA A 284 -11.44 -14.11 11.50
N HIS A 285 -12.38 -13.18 11.50
CA HIS A 285 -12.61 -12.23 12.60
C HIS A 285 -13.79 -12.71 13.47
N PRO A 286 -13.99 -12.13 14.67
CA PRO A 286 -13.18 -11.11 15.34
C PRO A 286 -11.74 -11.54 15.65
N PHE A 287 -10.84 -10.57 15.82
CA PHE A 287 -9.58 -10.78 16.53
C PHE A 287 -9.79 -10.64 18.05
N ARG A 288 -8.73 -10.44 18.84
CA ARG A 288 -8.82 -10.50 20.30
C ARG A 288 -9.53 -9.27 20.87
N LEU A 289 -9.28 -8.12 20.25
CA LEU A 289 -9.83 -6.83 20.66
C LEU A 289 -10.68 -6.19 19.57
N VAL A 290 -10.41 -6.48 18.28
CA VAL A 290 -10.98 -5.70 17.17
C VAL A 290 -11.74 -6.52 16.12
N CYS A 291 -12.69 -5.84 15.48
CA CYS A 291 -13.20 -6.13 14.15
C CYS A 291 -12.87 -4.95 13.23
N HIS A 292 -12.26 -5.25 12.09
CA HIS A 292 -11.86 -4.25 11.12
C HIS A 292 -12.61 -4.50 9.81
N ASN A 293 -13.33 -3.49 9.34
CA ASN A 293 -13.85 -3.44 7.98
C ASN A 293 -13.07 -2.35 7.23
N GLY A 294 -12.25 -2.77 6.28
CA GLY A 294 -11.40 -1.88 5.49
C GLY A 294 -10.02 -2.48 5.29
N GLU A 295 -9.03 -1.64 5.02
CA GLU A 295 -7.65 -2.04 4.74
C GLU A 295 -6.67 -0.99 5.30
N ILE A 296 -5.63 -1.45 6.01
CA ILE A 296 -4.54 -0.56 6.46
C ILE A 296 -3.48 -0.43 5.37
N ASN A 297 -3.52 0.65 4.59
CA ASN A 297 -2.62 0.88 3.46
C ASN A 297 -1.19 1.30 3.87
N THR A 298 -0.98 1.67 5.14
CA THR A 298 0.36 1.95 5.69
C THR A 298 1.00 0.76 6.40
N LEU A 299 0.40 -0.44 6.31
CA LEU A 299 0.80 -1.63 7.09
C LEU A 299 2.31 -1.88 7.10
N ARG A 300 2.95 -1.86 5.92
CA ARG A 300 4.38 -2.17 5.80
C ARG A 300 5.24 -1.18 6.58
N GLY A 301 4.94 0.11 6.51
CA GLY A 301 5.60 1.15 7.30
C GLY A 301 5.41 0.92 8.80
N ASN A 302 4.17 0.69 9.23
CA ASN A 302 3.84 0.49 10.64
C ASN A 302 4.57 -0.75 11.22
N VAL A 303 4.57 -1.87 10.48
CA VAL A 303 5.27 -3.09 10.90
C VAL A 303 6.79 -2.85 10.97
N ASN A 304 7.36 -2.14 9.99
CA ASN A 304 8.79 -1.79 10.00
C ASN A 304 9.14 -0.91 11.21
N TRP A 305 8.30 0.05 11.55
CA TRP A 305 8.51 0.94 12.68
C TRP A 305 8.33 0.25 14.05
N ILE A 306 7.40 -0.71 14.17
CA ILE A 306 7.30 -1.58 15.35
C ILE A 306 8.56 -2.45 15.49
N ARG A 307 9.06 -3.04 14.40
CA ARG A 307 10.32 -3.81 14.42
C ARG A 307 11.51 -2.94 14.82
N ALA A 308 11.59 -1.71 14.30
CA ALA A 308 12.65 -0.77 14.67
C ALA A 308 12.64 -0.42 16.17
N ARG A 309 11.48 -0.47 16.82
CA ARG A 309 11.32 -0.20 18.27
C ARG A 309 11.73 -1.36 19.17
N GLN A 310 11.77 -2.59 18.66
CA GLN A 310 11.91 -3.82 19.47
C GLN A 310 13.01 -3.78 20.54
N GLN A 311 14.18 -3.20 20.22
CA GLN A 311 15.33 -3.16 21.14
C GLN A 311 15.41 -1.87 21.98
N ALA A 312 14.64 -0.84 21.64
CA ALA A 312 14.68 0.48 22.29
C ALA A 312 13.45 0.76 23.18
N ILE A 313 12.39 -0.04 23.04
CA ILE A 313 11.13 0.12 23.77
C ILE A 313 11.22 -0.46 25.20
N SER A 314 10.61 0.22 26.16
CA SER A 314 10.60 -0.23 27.57
C SER A 314 9.24 0.03 28.23
N SER A 315 8.84 -0.83 29.17
CA SER A 315 7.56 -0.71 29.88
C SER A 315 7.74 -0.97 31.37
N THR A 316 7.26 -0.05 32.21
CA THR A 316 7.21 -0.20 33.67
C THR A 316 6.21 -1.30 34.09
N VAL A 317 5.14 -1.46 33.32
CA VAL A 317 4.05 -2.40 33.59
C VAL A 317 4.42 -3.83 33.22
N LEU A 318 4.99 -4.06 32.03
CA LEU A 318 5.39 -5.39 31.58
C LEU A 318 6.78 -5.78 32.11
N GLY A 319 7.67 -4.81 32.37
CA GLY A 319 9.02 -5.05 32.85
C GLY A 319 9.76 -6.08 31.98
N ALA A 320 10.39 -7.07 32.62
CA ALA A 320 11.13 -8.14 31.94
C ALA A 320 10.26 -9.09 31.10
N ASP A 321 8.92 -9.06 31.24
CA ASP A 321 8.05 -9.87 30.38
C ASP A 321 7.98 -9.32 28.95
N LEU A 322 8.32 -8.04 28.72
CA LEU A 322 8.30 -7.42 27.39
C LEU A 322 9.19 -8.15 26.39
N ASP A 323 10.36 -8.64 26.81
CA ASP A 323 11.28 -9.38 25.94
C ASP A 323 10.68 -10.68 25.39
N LYS A 324 9.67 -11.23 26.08
CA LYS A 324 8.97 -12.46 25.68
C LYS A 324 7.90 -12.23 24.60
N VAL A 325 7.63 -10.98 24.24
CA VAL A 325 6.59 -10.60 23.27
C VAL A 325 7.08 -10.72 21.83
N TRP A 326 8.39 -10.62 21.60
CA TRP A 326 8.95 -10.48 20.26
C TRP A 326 9.21 -11.81 19.54
N PRO A 327 8.98 -11.89 18.21
CA PRO A 327 8.39 -10.85 17.37
C PRO A 327 6.91 -10.63 17.68
N LEU A 328 6.48 -9.36 17.74
CA LEU A 328 5.11 -8.98 18.05
C LEU A 328 4.15 -9.39 16.92
N ILE A 329 4.55 -9.06 15.69
CA ILE A 329 3.85 -9.30 14.43
C ILE A 329 4.69 -10.27 13.61
N TYR A 330 4.12 -11.42 13.26
CA TYR A 330 4.79 -12.43 12.44
C TYR A 330 4.72 -12.07 10.96
N ASP A 331 5.70 -12.52 10.18
CA ASP A 331 5.67 -12.36 8.72
C ASP A 331 4.41 -13.02 8.12
N GLY A 332 3.75 -12.31 7.21
CA GLY A 332 2.56 -12.80 6.51
C GLY A 332 1.25 -12.71 7.30
N GLN A 333 1.22 -12.05 8.47
CA GLN A 333 -0.04 -11.72 9.13
C GLN A 333 -0.82 -10.66 8.35
N SER A 334 -2.15 -10.80 8.31
CA SER A 334 -3.05 -9.77 7.76
C SER A 334 -2.84 -8.43 8.46
N ASP A 335 -3.23 -7.36 7.78
CA ASP A 335 -3.23 -5.99 8.30
C ASP A 335 -3.95 -5.85 9.66
N SER A 336 -5.12 -6.47 9.75
CA SER A 336 -6.04 -6.41 10.87
C SER A 336 -5.51 -7.17 12.09
N ALA A 337 -4.88 -8.34 11.87
CA ALA A 337 -4.16 -9.06 12.91
C ALA A 337 -2.94 -8.26 13.42
N SER A 338 -2.24 -7.57 12.52
CA SER A 338 -1.09 -6.73 12.87
C SER A 338 -1.52 -5.55 13.74
N PHE A 339 -2.65 -4.91 13.39
CA PHE A 339 -3.28 -3.87 14.19
C PHE A 339 -3.70 -4.39 15.58
N ASP A 340 -4.39 -5.52 15.64
CA ASP A 340 -4.82 -6.16 16.90
C ASP A 340 -3.63 -6.45 17.83
N ASN A 341 -2.52 -6.96 17.29
CA ASN A 341 -1.30 -7.20 18.07
C ASN A 341 -0.68 -5.90 18.63
N ALA A 342 -0.64 -4.84 17.83
CA ALA A 342 -0.10 -3.55 18.25
C ALA A 342 -1.00 -2.89 19.32
N LEU A 343 -2.32 -2.91 19.12
CA LEU A 343 -3.29 -2.43 20.11
C LEU A 343 -3.18 -3.18 21.43
N GLU A 344 -3.08 -4.51 21.38
CA GLU A 344 -2.95 -5.33 22.57
C GLU A 344 -1.63 -5.06 23.31
N LEU A 345 -0.52 -4.82 22.61
CA LEU A 345 0.73 -4.40 23.25
C LEU A 345 0.57 -3.07 24.00
N LEU A 346 -0.07 -2.07 23.39
CA LEU A 346 -0.33 -0.78 24.04
C LEU A 346 -1.17 -0.95 25.30
N MET A 347 -2.27 -1.72 25.21
CA MET A 347 -3.14 -1.98 26.37
C MET A 347 -2.42 -2.74 27.48
N MET A 348 -1.70 -3.81 27.15
CA MET A 348 -0.94 -4.58 28.14
C MET A 348 0.21 -3.76 28.75
N GLY A 349 0.74 -2.80 28.01
CA GLY A 349 1.74 -1.82 28.44
C GLY A 349 1.19 -0.67 29.30
N GLY A 350 -0.14 -0.52 29.44
CA GLY A 350 -0.78 0.43 30.37
C GLY A 350 -1.74 1.43 29.74
N TYR A 351 -1.87 1.47 28.40
CA TYR A 351 -2.79 2.41 27.76
C TYR A 351 -4.27 2.06 28.01
N PRO A 352 -5.12 3.04 28.37
CA PRO A 352 -6.56 2.88 28.24
C PRO A 352 -6.95 2.60 26.78
N LEU A 353 -7.97 1.76 26.57
CA LEU A 353 -8.43 1.33 25.24
C LEU A 353 -8.68 2.51 24.29
N ALA A 354 -9.43 3.52 24.74
CA ALA A 354 -9.73 4.70 23.94
C ALA A 354 -8.48 5.51 23.58
N HIS A 355 -7.53 5.64 24.50
CA HIS A 355 -6.26 6.35 24.24
C HIS A 355 -5.42 5.58 23.21
N ALA A 356 -5.30 4.26 23.34
CA ALA A 356 -4.57 3.44 22.37
C ALA A 356 -5.21 3.53 20.96
N MET A 357 -6.54 3.54 20.87
CA MET A 357 -7.24 3.73 19.60
C MET A 357 -6.99 5.11 18.98
N MET A 358 -7.01 6.19 19.79
CA MET A 358 -6.71 7.55 19.31
C MET A 358 -5.23 7.74 18.93
N LEU A 359 -4.32 6.97 19.53
CA LEU A 359 -2.90 6.96 19.16
C LEU A 359 -2.67 6.27 17.81
N MET A 360 -3.33 5.12 17.57
CA MET A 360 -3.16 4.36 16.33
C MET A 360 -3.96 4.93 15.15
N ILE A 361 -5.18 5.44 15.39
CA ILE A 361 -6.07 6.05 14.39
C ILE A 361 -6.38 7.50 14.84
N PRO A 362 -5.40 8.42 14.73
CA PRO A 362 -5.58 9.80 15.13
C PRO A 362 -6.41 10.60 14.13
N GLU A 363 -7.11 11.62 14.63
CA GLU A 363 -7.80 12.60 13.81
C GLU A 363 -6.85 13.39 12.90
N ALA A 364 -7.40 14.00 11.86
CA ALA A 364 -6.69 15.03 11.10
C ALA A 364 -6.57 16.30 11.96
N TRP A 365 -5.40 16.50 12.57
CA TRP A 365 -5.14 17.58 13.54
C TRP A 365 -4.30 18.74 12.96
N ALA A 366 -3.27 18.44 12.16
CA ALA A 366 -2.25 19.43 11.74
C ALA A 366 -2.83 20.60 10.93
N GLY A 367 -3.75 20.32 10.00
CA GLY A 367 -4.37 21.32 9.13
C GLY A 367 -5.76 21.78 9.59
N ASN A 368 -6.23 21.42 10.78
CA ASN A 368 -7.62 21.66 11.19
C ASN A 368 -7.77 22.95 12.03
N PRO A 369 -8.29 24.05 11.45
CA PRO A 369 -8.48 25.31 12.18
C PRO A 369 -9.64 25.27 13.18
N LEU A 370 -10.52 24.26 13.11
CA LEU A 370 -11.69 24.12 13.97
C LEU A 370 -11.41 23.28 15.23
N MET A 371 -10.24 22.64 15.32
CA MET A 371 -9.83 21.87 16.50
C MET A 371 -9.38 22.80 17.62
N ASP A 372 -9.80 22.52 18.85
CA ASP A 372 -9.35 23.23 20.04
C ASP A 372 -7.85 22.99 20.31
N ASP A 373 -7.22 23.94 20.98
CA ASP A 373 -5.76 23.94 21.16
C ASP A 373 -5.26 22.80 22.06
N ASP A 374 -6.04 22.39 23.06
CA ASP A 374 -5.65 21.33 23.99
C ASP A 374 -5.69 19.96 23.29
N ARG A 375 -6.73 19.71 22.49
CA ARG A 375 -6.82 18.52 21.63
C ARG A 375 -5.77 18.50 20.53
N ARG A 376 -5.47 19.66 19.91
CA ARG A 376 -4.37 19.76 18.94
C ARG A 376 -3.04 19.40 19.59
N ALA A 377 -2.77 19.93 20.78
CA ALA A 377 -1.58 19.61 21.56
C ALA A 377 -1.50 18.13 21.93
N PHE A 378 -2.60 17.49 22.31
CA PHE A 378 -2.65 16.06 22.56
C PHE A 378 -2.21 15.26 21.32
N TYR A 379 -2.75 15.57 20.13
CA TYR A 379 -2.40 14.84 18.91
C TYR A 379 -0.97 15.15 18.43
N GLU A 380 -0.51 16.40 18.53
CA GLU A 380 0.86 16.79 18.18
C GLU A 380 1.88 16.03 19.04
N TYR A 381 1.65 15.93 20.35
CA TYR A 381 2.51 15.16 21.26
C TYR A 381 2.56 13.68 20.88
N ASN A 382 1.39 13.08 20.60
CA ASN A 382 1.28 11.66 20.27
C ASN A 382 1.82 11.31 18.87
N ALA A 383 1.83 12.25 17.92
CA ALA A 383 2.38 12.03 16.58
C ALA A 383 3.89 11.69 16.61
N ALA A 384 4.63 12.16 17.62
CA ALA A 384 6.04 11.78 17.77
C ALA A 384 6.23 10.33 18.25
N LEU A 385 5.24 9.75 18.96
CA LEU A 385 5.28 8.40 19.52
C LEU A 385 4.98 7.32 18.47
N MET A 386 3.89 7.51 17.73
CA MET A 386 3.34 6.51 16.81
C MET A 386 2.91 7.17 15.50
N GLU A 387 3.39 6.63 14.41
CA GLU A 387 2.88 6.93 13.07
C GLU A 387 1.45 6.38 12.88
N PRO A 388 0.54 7.11 12.20
CA PRO A 388 -0.82 6.65 11.98
C PRO A 388 -0.91 5.32 11.20
N TRP A 389 -1.79 4.43 11.66
CA TRP A 389 -2.23 3.24 10.93
C TRP A 389 -3.39 3.65 10.01
N ASP A 390 -3.03 4.14 8.82
CA ASP A 390 -3.93 4.79 7.86
C ASP A 390 -4.53 3.80 6.85
N GLY A 391 -5.56 4.26 6.15
CA GLY A 391 -6.36 3.49 5.20
C GLY A 391 -7.83 3.43 5.59
N PRO A 392 -8.72 2.96 4.71
CA PRO A 392 -10.14 2.82 5.04
C PRO A 392 -10.30 1.93 6.27
N ALA A 393 -10.98 2.42 7.30
CA ALA A 393 -11.22 1.61 8.49
C ALA A 393 -12.52 2.02 9.17
N ALA A 394 -13.45 1.08 9.27
CA ALA A 394 -14.40 1.05 10.37
C ALA A 394 -13.89 0.03 11.37
N MET A 395 -13.50 0.49 12.55
CA MET A 395 -12.98 -0.34 13.63
C MET A 395 -14.02 -0.44 14.74
N ALA A 396 -14.48 -1.65 15.03
CA ALA A 396 -15.18 -1.95 16.27
C ALA A 396 -14.21 -2.64 17.23
N PHE A 397 -14.23 -2.28 18.51
CA PHE A 397 -13.23 -2.74 19.47
C PHE A 397 -13.84 -2.92 20.86
N THR A 398 -13.28 -3.86 21.64
CA THR A 398 -13.69 -4.12 23.01
C THR A 398 -12.60 -4.81 23.82
N ASP A 399 -12.53 -4.50 25.12
CA ASP A 399 -11.74 -5.23 26.12
C ASP A 399 -12.62 -6.11 27.02
N GLY A 400 -13.92 -6.22 26.69
CA GLY A 400 -14.95 -6.90 27.47
C GLY A 400 -15.61 -6.07 28.57
N ARG A 401 -15.10 -4.86 28.90
CA ARG A 401 -15.73 -3.89 29.81
C ARG A 401 -16.35 -2.73 29.03
N GLN A 402 -15.58 -2.23 28.08
CA GLN A 402 -15.97 -1.19 27.15
C GLN A 402 -16.11 -1.78 25.75
N ILE A 403 -17.03 -1.23 24.96
CA ILE A 403 -17.15 -1.53 23.54
C ILE A 403 -17.37 -0.25 22.77
N GLY A 404 -16.67 -0.10 21.66
CA GLY A 404 -16.74 1.12 20.88
C GLY A 404 -16.49 0.90 19.41
N ALA A 405 -16.61 1.99 18.67
CA ALA A 405 -16.18 2.05 17.29
C ALA A 405 -15.58 3.41 16.96
N THR A 406 -14.62 3.41 16.03
CA THR A 406 -14.05 4.60 15.41
C THR A 406 -13.97 4.39 13.90
N LEU A 407 -13.94 5.48 13.15
CA LEU A 407 -13.56 5.46 11.74
C LEU A 407 -12.12 5.91 11.58
N ASP A 408 -11.54 5.61 10.42
CA ASP A 408 -10.34 6.27 9.93
C ASP A 408 -10.55 7.79 9.81
N ARG A 409 -9.45 8.53 9.65
CA ARG A 409 -9.46 9.99 9.59
C ARG A 409 -10.28 10.58 8.44
N ASN A 410 -10.51 9.82 7.38
CA ASN A 410 -11.25 10.22 6.19
C ASN A 410 -12.69 9.69 6.22
N GLY A 411 -12.99 8.74 7.10
CA GLY A 411 -14.31 8.09 7.23
C GLY A 411 -14.71 7.34 5.97
N LEU A 412 -13.79 6.55 5.42
CA LEU A 412 -13.96 5.86 4.14
C LEU A 412 -14.86 4.63 4.24
N ARG A 413 -15.24 4.19 5.44
CA ARG A 413 -16.10 3.03 5.67
C ARG A 413 -17.36 3.40 6.46
N PRO A 414 -18.51 2.78 6.14
CA PRO A 414 -19.76 3.10 6.81
C PRO A 414 -19.82 2.43 8.20
N ALA A 415 -20.28 3.21 9.19
CA ALA A 415 -20.72 2.70 10.49
C ALA A 415 -21.95 3.49 10.94
N ARG A 416 -23.07 2.80 11.17
CA ARG A 416 -24.33 3.39 11.63
C ARG A 416 -24.76 2.74 12.93
N TYR A 417 -25.38 3.53 13.81
CA TYR A 417 -25.82 3.03 15.11
C TYR A 417 -27.22 3.49 15.51
N ILE A 418 -27.85 2.66 16.33
CA ILE A 418 -29.17 2.87 16.93
C ILE A 418 -29.03 2.74 18.45
N VAL A 419 -29.69 3.64 19.19
CA VAL A 419 -29.86 3.57 20.64
C VAL A 419 -31.34 3.43 20.94
N THR A 420 -31.71 2.49 21.80
CA THR A 420 -33.12 2.23 22.19
C THR A 420 -33.45 2.73 23.59
N ASP A 421 -34.75 2.81 23.91
CA ASP A 421 -35.28 3.21 25.22
C ASP A 421 -35.10 2.15 26.31
N ASP A 422 -34.84 0.91 25.91
CA ASP A 422 -34.43 -0.23 26.75
C ASP A 422 -32.92 -0.45 26.77
N ASP A 423 -32.14 0.64 26.62
CA ASP A 423 -30.69 0.68 26.87
C ASP A 423 -29.82 -0.20 25.94
N TYR A 424 -30.29 -0.57 24.74
CA TYR A 424 -29.44 -1.23 23.73
C TYR A 424 -28.75 -0.23 22.82
N VAL A 425 -27.49 -0.52 22.49
CA VAL A 425 -26.73 0.12 21.40
C VAL A 425 -26.42 -0.93 20.35
N ILE A 426 -26.86 -0.67 19.12
CA ILE A 426 -26.61 -1.53 17.97
C ILE A 426 -25.81 -0.70 16.96
N LEU A 427 -24.62 -1.16 16.58
CA LEU A 427 -23.81 -0.57 15.53
C LEU A 427 -23.55 -1.61 14.44
N ALA A 428 -23.64 -1.23 13.18
CA ALA A 428 -23.23 -2.08 12.07
C ALA A 428 -22.81 -1.26 10.86
N SER A 429 -22.20 -1.92 9.88
CA SER A 429 -21.88 -1.30 8.59
C SER A 429 -23.11 -0.78 7.84
N GLU A 430 -24.29 -1.35 8.11
CA GLU A 430 -25.57 -0.96 7.51
C GLU A 430 -26.68 -0.77 8.55
N VAL A 431 -27.75 -0.08 8.16
CA VAL A 431 -28.99 0.00 8.94
C VAL A 431 -29.96 -1.09 8.48
N GLY A 432 -30.75 -1.63 9.39
CA GLY A 432 -31.69 -2.73 9.10
C GLY A 432 -31.15 -4.13 9.41
N VAL A 433 -30.00 -4.23 10.09
CA VAL A 433 -29.43 -5.51 10.53
C VAL A 433 -30.27 -6.22 11.61
N LEU A 434 -31.15 -5.49 12.30
CA LEU A 434 -32.13 -6.01 13.26
C LEU A 434 -33.47 -5.28 13.07
N ASP A 435 -34.56 -6.00 13.26
CA ASP A 435 -35.92 -5.44 13.24
C ASP A 435 -36.25 -4.81 14.61
N ILE A 436 -35.99 -3.51 14.73
CA ILE A 436 -36.22 -2.75 15.95
C ILE A 436 -37.47 -1.90 15.76
N PRO A 437 -38.50 -2.00 16.62
CA PRO A 437 -39.68 -1.16 16.53
C PRO A 437 -39.31 0.33 16.61
N GLU A 438 -39.72 1.14 15.62
CA GLU A 438 -39.40 2.57 15.55
C GLU A 438 -39.75 3.34 16.84
N ARG A 439 -40.81 2.94 17.55
CA ARG A 439 -41.20 3.56 18.83
C ARG A 439 -40.18 3.39 19.97
N LYS A 440 -39.28 2.41 19.87
CA LYS A 440 -38.21 2.17 20.85
C LYS A 440 -36.94 2.95 20.52
N ILE A 441 -36.81 3.49 19.31
CA ILE A 441 -35.57 4.13 18.86
C ILE A 441 -35.49 5.53 19.47
N VAL A 442 -34.51 5.73 20.36
CA VAL A 442 -34.18 7.04 20.94
C VAL A 442 -33.27 7.83 20.01
N LYS A 443 -32.31 7.16 19.37
CA LYS A 443 -31.35 7.79 18.45
C LYS A 443 -31.02 6.86 17.30
N LYS A 444 -30.96 7.41 16.09
CA LYS A 444 -30.49 6.73 14.88
C LYS A 444 -29.49 7.65 14.18
N TRP A 445 -28.23 7.24 14.10
CA TRP A 445 -27.15 8.13 13.65
C TRP A 445 -26.04 7.37 12.89
N ARG A 446 -25.02 8.10 12.45
CA ARG A 446 -23.81 7.56 11.81
C ARG A 446 -22.55 8.01 12.56
N LEU A 447 -21.51 7.19 12.50
CA LEU A 447 -20.18 7.61 12.95
C LEU A 447 -19.59 8.59 11.92
N GLN A 448 -18.85 9.58 12.39
CA GLN A 448 -18.25 10.62 11.54
C GLN A 448 -16.73 10.46 11.55
N PRO A 449 -16.01 10.90 10.50
CA PRO A 449 -14.55 10.88 10.48
C PRO A 449 -14.00 11.50 11.77
N GLY A 450 -13.06 10.79 12.40
CA GLY A 450 -12.43 11.24 13.63
C GLY A 450 -13.27 11.16 14.91
N LYS A 451 -14.57 10.83 14.87
CA LYS A 451 -15.43 10.67 16.06
C LYS A 451 -15.42 9.21 16.56
N MET A 452 -15.46 9.02 17.88
CA MET A 452 -15.53 7.72 18.54
C MET A 452 -16.89 7.53 19.23
N LEU A 453 -17.49 6.35 19.06
CA LEU A 453 -18.59 5.88 19.90
C LEU A 453 -18.00 4.95 20.96
N LEU A 454 -18.24 5.22 22.24
CA LEU A 454 -17.76 4.37 23.33
C LEU A 454 -18.88 4.10 24.33
N VAL A 455 -19.15 2.82 24.60
CA VAL A 455 -20.08 2.35 25.62
C VAL A 455 -19.27 1.71 26.73
N ASP A 456 -19.43 2.22 27.96
CA ASP A 456 -18.82 1.65 29.15
C ASP A 456 -19.89 0.91 29.96
N THR A 457 -19.83 -0.43 29.94
CA THR A 457 -20.85 -1.27 30.59
C THR A 457 -20.68 -1.34 32.12
N GLU A 458 -19.51 -0.96 32.64
CA GLU A 458 -19.27 -0.87 34.09
C GLU A 458 -19.78 0.47 34.64
N GLN A 459 -19.61 1.57 33.89
CA GLN A 459 -20.21 2.87 34.23
C GLN A 459 -21.70 2.96 33.89
N GLY A 460 -22.20 2.07 33.03
CA GLY A 460 -23.61 2.02 32.66
C GLY A 460 -24.06 3.16 31.75
N ARG A 461 -23.18 3.68 30.88
CA ARG A 461 -23.47 4.83 30.00
C ARG A 461 -22.68 4.82 28.69
N ILE A 462 -23.18 5.58 27.71
CA ILE A 462 -22.40 5.98 26.53
C ILE A 462 -21.52 7.16 26.94
N ILE A 463 -20.21 7.09 26.70
CA ILE A 463 -19.27 8.19 26.89
C ILE A 463 -19.32 9.08 25.64
N ASP A 464 -19.58 10.36 25.82
CA ASP A 464 -19.62 11.31 24.69
C ASP A 464 -18.21 11.52 24.11
N ASP A 465 -18.10 11.72 22.79
CA ASP A 465 -16.81 11.91 22.11
C ASP A 465 -16.06 13.14 22.64
N ASP A 466 -16.75 14.26 22.87
CA ASP A 466 -16.11 15.48 23.31
C ASP A 466 -15.71 15.38 24.79
N GLU A 467 -16.52 14.71 25.63
CA GLU A 467 -16.14 14.37 27.01
C GLU A 467 -14.87 13.50 27.05
N LEU A 468 -14.85 12.42 26.25
CA LEU A 468 -13.74 11.46 26.20
C LEU A 468 -12.44 12.15 25.79
N LYS A 469 -12.49 12.93 24.72
CA LYS A 469 -11.30 13.55 24.14
C LYS A 469 -10.82 14.72 24.95
N HIS A 470 -11.73 15.52 25.50
CA HIS A 470 -11.35 16.56 26.46
C HIS A 470 -10.64 15.92 27.65
N THR A 471 -11.20 14.85 28.24
CA THR A 471 -10.58 14.14 29.37
C THR A 471 -9.15 13.70 29.07
N LEU A 472 -8.92 13.11 27.90
CA LEU A 472 -7.59 12.67 27.48
C LEU A 472 -6.66 13.85 27.15
N ALA A 473 -7.17 14.86 26.46
CA ALA A 473 -6.39 16.05 26.07
C ALA A 473 -6.00 16.93 27.26
N THR A 474 -6.74 16.88 28.37
CA THR A 474 -6.40 17.60 29.61
C THR A 474 -5.78 16.70 30.68
N ALA A 475 -5.54 15.41 30.40
CA ALA A 475 -4.97 14.48 31.38
C ALA A 475 -3.53 14.85 31.78
N LYS A 476 -2.82 15.53 30.88
CA LYS A 476 -1.44 16.01 31.06
C LYS A 476 -1.32 17.41 30.46
N PRO A 477 -0.35 18.23 30.89
CA PRO A 477 -0.16 19.58 30.37
C PRO A 477 0.56 19.54 29.01
N TYR A 478 -0.06 18.94 27.99
CA TYR A 478 0.56 18.70 26.68
C TYR A 478 1.07 19.97 26.02
N ARG A 479 0.38 21.10 26.16
CA ARG A 479 0.83 22.39 25.63
C ARG A 479 2.15 22.84 26.23
N GLU A 480 2.25 22.83 27.56
CA GLU A 480 3.48 23.19 28.27
C GLU A 480 4.61 22.22 27.91
N TRP A 481 4.29 20.93 27.78
CA TRP A 481 5.24 19.91 27.35
C TRP A 481 5.75 20.16 25.94
N ILE A 482 4.87 20.51 25.02
CA ILE A 482 5.22 20.85 23.64
C ILE A 482 6.09 22.11 23.61
N ASP A 483 5.68 23.19 24.27
CA ASP A 483 6.41 24.45 24.29
C ASP A 483 7.80 24.30 24.92
N GLY A 484 7.95 23.43 25.92
CA GLY A 484 9.24 23.16 26.57
C GLY A 484 10.16 22.19 25.83
N SER A 485 9.62 21.27 25.02
CA SER A 485 10.40 20.21 24.34
C SER A 485 10.56 20.38 22.84
N ARG A 486 9.71 21.19 22.18
CA ARG A 486 9.74 21.37 20.73
C ARG A 486 10.81 22.35 20.31
N ILE A 487 11.66 21.90 19.40
CA ILE A 487 12.58 22.74 18.65
C ILE A 487 12.06 22.78 17.21
N ALA A 488 11.45 23.90 16.83
CA ALA A 488 10.96 24.10 15.47
C ALA A 488 12.10 24.63 14.59
N LEU A 489 12.45 23.92 13.52
CA LEU A 489 13.62 24.20 12.69
C LEU A 489 13.61 25.61 12.08
N ASP A 490 12.44 26.11 11.70
CA ASP A 490 12.21 27.44 11.13
C ASP A 490 12.46 28.57 12.14
N THR A 491 12.24 28.31 13.43
CA THR A 491 12.47 29.28 14.51
C THR A 491 13.93 29.41 14.95
N LEU A 492 14.79 28.48 14.55
CA LEU A 492 16.21 28.50 14.93
C LEU A 492 16.93 29.70 14.27
N PRO A 493 17.95 30.28 14.93
CA PRO A 493 18.73 31.40 14.38
C PRO A 493 19.33 31.05 13.02
N ASP A 494 19.51 32.08 12.18
CA ASP A 494 20.12 31.88 10.86
C ASP A 494 21.59 31.45 10.99
N PRO A 495 22.00 30.41 10.24
CA PRO A 495 23.36 29.90 10.31
C PRO A 495 24.33 30.78 9.49
N ALA A 496 25.61 30.40 9.50
CA ALA A 496 26.56 30.93 8.53
C ALA A 496 26.13 30.57 7.09
N PRO A 497 26.50 31.38 6.08
CA PRO A 497 26.20 31.06 4.69
C PRO A 497 26.74 29.68 4.28
N PRO A 498 25.98 28.90 3.48
CA PRO A 498 26.40 27.57 3.05
C PRO A 498 27.70 27.65 2.22
N GLN A 499 28.62 26.71 2.46
CA GLN A 499 29.87 26.63 1.70
C GLN A 499 29.60 26.21 0.25
N ARG A 500 30.07 26.99 -0.72
CA ARG A 500 29.95 26.61 -2.15
C ARG A 500 30.96 25.53 -2.51
N SER A 501 30.56 24.60 -3.37
CA SER A 501 31.48 23.61 -3.93
C SER A 501 32.53 24.28 -4.82
N GLU A 502 33.77 23.81 -4.76
CA GLU A 502 34.84 24.22 -5.67
C GLU A 502 34.72 23.56 -7.05
N VAL A 503 33.89 22.51 -7.18
CA VAL A 503 33.62 21.83 -8.44
C VAL A 503 32.57 22.61 -9.25
N PRO A 504 32.81 22.87 -10.56
CA PRO A 504 31.85 23.57 -11.42
C PRO A 504 30.44 22.97 -11.36
N LEU A 505 29.42 23.83 -11.50
CA LEU A 505 28.02 23.40 -11.50
C LEU A 505 27.73 22.36 -12.59
N LEU A 506 28.27 22.58 -13.79
CA LEU A 506 28.10 21.68 -14.94
C LEU A 506 28.63 20.27 -14.64
N ASP A 507 29.87 20.16 -14.13
CA ASP A 507 30.48 18.86 -13.82
C ASP A 507 29.68 18.13 -12.73
N ARG A 508 29.21 18.85 -11.68
CA ARG A 508 28.34 18.27 -10.66
C ARG A 508 27.03 17.76 -11.25
N GLN A 509 26.37 18.55 -12.11
CA GLN A 509 25.16 18.14 -12.82
C GLN A 509 25.40 16.86 -13.63
N GLN A 510 26.53 16.76 -14.34
CA GLN A 510 26.86 15.59 -15.15
C GLN A 510 27.15 14.33 -14.31
N VAL A 511 27.86 14.46 -13.19
CA VAL A 511 28.14 13.33 -12.28
C VAL A 511 26.84 12.69 -11.79
N PHE A 512 25.79 13.48 -11.57
CA PHE A 512 24.47 13.01 -11.14
C PHE A 512 23.49 12.78 -12.30
N GLY A 513 23.98 12.79 -13.54
CA GLY A 513 23.20 12.45 -14.73
C GLY A 513 22.08 13.43 -15.06
N TYR A 514 22.26 14.73 -14.80
CA TYR A 514 21.33 15.77 -15.26
C TYR A 514 21.44 15.95 -16.77
N THR A 515 20.30 16.19 -17.39
CA THR A 515 20.20 16.44 -18.84
C THR A 515 19.58 17.81 -19.11
N GLN A 516 19.71 18.29 -20.34
CA GLN A 516 18.97 19.47 -20.80
C GLN A 516 17.45 19.27 -20.73
N GLU A 517 16.99 18.02 -20.85
CA GLU A 517 15.59 17.66 -20.75
C GLU A 517 15.06 17.81 -19.31
N ASP A 518 15.81 17.34 -18.31
CA ASP A 518 15.49 17.53 -16.90
C ASP A 518 15.32 19.02 -16.57
N LEU A 519 16.26 19.83 -17.06
CA LEU A 519 16.30 21.25 -16.81
C LEU A 519 15.10 21.99 -17.44
N LYS A 520 14.76 21.67 -18.68
CA LYS A 520 13.73 22.36 -19.47
C LYS A 520 12.32 21.83 -19.23
N ILE A 521 12.15 20.52 -19.17
CA ILE A 521 10.83 19.86 -19.08
C ILE A 521 10.39 19.70 -17.62
N ILE A 522 11.32 19.48 -16.69
CA ILE A 522 10.98 19.20 -15.29
C ILE A 522 11.24 20.40 -14.39
N LEU A 523 12.49 20.88 -14.29
CA LEU A 523 12.88 21.89 -13.31
C LEU A 523 12.32 23.28 -13.64
N ALA A 524 12.34 23.70 -14.90
CA ALA A 524 11.81 25.02 -15.28
C ALA A 524 10.30 25.15 -14.98
N PRO A 525 9.41 24.20 -15.34
CA PRO A 525 7.99 24.29 -14.96
C PRO A 525 7.76 24.28 -13.44
N MET A 526 8.51 23.49 -12.68
CA MET A 526 8.45 23.48 -11.21
C MET A 526 8.84 24.83 -10.61
N ALA A 527 9.90 25.45 -11.13
CA ALA A 527 10.38 26.76 -10.70
C ALA A 527 9.44 27.90 -11.14
N GLU A 528 8.76 27.76 -12.26
CA GLU A 528 7.82 28.77 -12.77
C GLU A 528 6.48 28.72 -12.03
N ASN A 529 5.87 27.54 -11.94
CA ASN A 529 4.47 27.38 -11.53
C ASN A 529 4.33 26.90 -10.08
N GLY A 530 5.40 26.40 -9.45
CA GLY A 530 5.33 25.74 -8.15
C GLY A 530 4.53 24.45 -8.16
N GLU A 531 4.45 23.79 -9.32
CA GLU A 531 3.74 22.54 -9.59
C GLU A 531 4.57 21.70 -10.57
N GLU A 532 4.42 20.38 -10.52
CA GLU A 532 5.13 19.48 -11.45
C GLU A 532 4.69 19.67 -12.91
N ALA A 533 5.55 19.24 -13.83
CA ALA A 533 5.28 19.33 -15.26
C ALA A 533 4.13 18.40 -15.69
N ILE A 534 3.34 18.84 -16.68
CA ILE A 534 2.27 18.05 -17.28
C ILE A 534 2.64 17.70 -18.73
N GLY A 535 2.63 16.41 -19.02
CA GLY A 535 2.88 15.78 -20.30
C GLY A 535 1.67 15.11 -20.95
N SER A 536 1.93 14.36 -22.02
CA SER A 536 0.94 13.57 -22.74
C SER A 536 1.57 12.37 -23.45
N MET A 537 0.76 11.52 -24.08
CA MET A 537 1.15 10.22 -24.64
C MET A 537 1.56 9.21 -23.56
N GLY A 538 2.21 8.11 -23.92
CA GLY A 538 2.61 7.06 -22.98
C GLY A 538 4.13 6.96 -22.94
N ASN A 539 4.67 6.31 -21.91
CA ASN A 539 6.10 6.05 -21.85
C ASN A 539 6.47 4.90 -22.79
N ASP A 540 7.09 5.24 -23.92
CA ASP A 540 7.55 4.29 -24.92
C ASP A 540 9.08 4.19 -25.00
N ALA A 541 9.79 4.78 -24.03
CA ALA A 541 11.22 4.63 -23.86
C ALA A 541 11.59 3.22 -23.38
N ALA A 542 12.83 2.81 -23.59
CA ALA A 542 13.33 1.53 -23.10
C ALA A 542 13.23 1.44 -21.56
N LEU A 543 12.82 0.26 -21.05
CA LEU A 543 12.93 -0.02 -19.62
C LEU A 543 14.39 0.17 -19.15
N PRO A 544 14.65 0.70 -17.94
CA PRO A 544 16.01 1.00 -17.47
C PRO A 544 16.99 -0.16 -17.65
N VAL A 545 16.60 -1.36 -17.23
CA VAL A 545 17.41 -2.59 -17.35
C VAL A 545 17.69 -3.04 -18.78
N LEU A 546 16.96 -2.52 -19.77
CA LEU A 546 17.13 -2.81 -21.19
C LEU A 546 17.82 -1.67 -21.94
N SER A 547 18.05 -0.52 -21.30
CA SER A 547 18.72 0.61 -21.93
C SER A 547 20.21 0.33 -22.13
N ASN A 548 20.78 0.92 -23.19
CA ASN A 548 22.22 0.93 -23.42
C ASN A 548 22.92 2.13 -22.77
N ARG A 549 22.14 3.07 -22.22
CA ARG A 549 22.62 4.28 -21.54
C ARG A 549 22.66 4.03 -20.03
N PRO A 550 23.64 4.57 -19.30
CA PRO A 550 23.64 4.50 -17.84
C PRO A 550 22.36 5.12 -17.27
N LYS A 551 21.70 4.42 -16.35
CA LYS A 551 20.50 4.91 -15.67
C LYS A 551 20.78 5.32 -14.24
N VAL A 552 20.08 6.35 -13.77
CA VAL A 552 20.04 6.66 -12.33
C VAL A 552 19.22 5.60 -11.61
N LEU A 553 19.66 5.20 -10.40
CA LEU A 553 19.05 4.09 -9.67
C LEU A 553 17.54 4.28 -9.39
N TYR A 554 17.08 5.52 -9.29
CA TYR A 554 15.67 5.86 -9.12
C TYR A 554 14.78 5.24 -10.22
N GLY A 555 15.25 5.17 -11.48
CA GLY A 555 14.45 4.71 -12.62
C GLY A 555 14.00 3.25 -12.53
N TYR A 556 14.72 2.42 -11.76
CA TYR A 556 14.43 1.00 -11.56
C TYR A 556 13.25 0.74 -10.60
N PHE A 557 12.73 1.77 -9.94
CA PHE A 557 11.60 1.65 -9.04
C PHE A 557 10.34 2.24 -9.66
N LYS A 558 9.19 1.62 -9.40
CA LYS A 558 7.87 2.10 -9.81
C LYS A 558 7.01 2.32 -8.57
N GLN A 559 6.29 3.43 -8.53
CA GLN A 559 5.34 3.75 -7.45
C GLN A 559 4.20 2.74 -7.49
N LEU A 560 3.87 2.18 -6.33
CA LEU A 560 2.63 1.40 -6.17
C LEU A 560 1.44 2.36 -5.94
N PHE A 561 0.25 1.87 -6.23
CA PHE A 561 -0.97 2.66 -6.10
C PHE A 561 -2.15 1.78 -5.66
N ALA A 562 -3.16 2.41 -5.09
CA ALA A 562 -4.36 1.71 -4.65
C ALA A 562 -5.27 1.40 -5.85
N GLN A 563 -5.79 0.18 -5.91
CA GLN A 563 -6.84 -0.19 -6.85
C GLN A 563 -7.78 -1.23 -6.24
N VAL A 564 -9.06 -0.87 -6.18
CA VAL A 564 -10.18 -1.70 -5.68
C VAL A 564 -10.16 -1.95 -4.18
N THR A 565 -9.08 -2.49 -3.62
CA THR A 565 -9.02 -2.95 -2.22
C THR A 565 -9.13 -1.77 -1.24
N ASN A 566 -8.47 -0.67 -1.57
CA ASN A 566 -8.63 0.64 -0.94
C ASN A 566 -8.68 1.77 -2.02
N PRO A 567 -9.16 2.98 -1.68
CA PRO A 567 -9.18 4.12 -2.58
C PRO A 567 -7.94 5.02 -2.42
N PRO A 568 -7.51 5.71 -3.50
CA PRO A 568 -6.64 6.88 -3.38
C PRO A 568 -7.38 8.07 -2.73
N ILE A 569 -6.64 9.08 -2.27
CA ILE A 569 -7.16 10.33 -1.70
C ILE A 569 -7.09 11.44 -2.76
N ASP A 570 -7.91 12.50 -2.66
CA ASP A 570 -7.75 13.70 -3.48
C ASP A 570 -6.75 14.69 -2.84
N PRO A 571 -5.49 14.79 -3.31
CA PRO A 571 -4.46 15.61 -2.67
C PRO A 571 -4.68 17.11 -2.83
N ILE A 572 -5.72 17.54 -3.57
CA ILE A 572 -6.04 18.94 -3.81
C ILE A 572 -7.28 19.33 -3.00
N ARG A 573 -8.35 18.53 -3.08
CA ARG A 573 -9.64 18.85 -2.45
C ARG A 573 -9.71 18.40 -1.00
N GLU A 574 -8.92 17.38 -0.65
CA GLU A 574 -8.87 16.76 0.67
C GLU A 574 -7.50 17.01 1.32
N GLU A 575 -6.75 18.03 0.89
CA GLU A 575 -5.42 18.38 1.45
C GLU A 575 -5.44 18.54 2.97
N LEU A 576 -6.57 18.98 3.55
CA LEU A 576 -6.74 19.21 4.98
C LEU A 576 -6.53 17.95 5.85
N VAL A 577 -6.71 16.75 5.28
CA VAL A 577 -6.44 15.48 5.98
C VAL A 577 -5.00 15.02 5.81
N MET A 578 -4.20 15.67 4.97
CA MET A 578 -2.82 15.30 4.67
C MET A 578 -1.81 16.10 5.50
N SER A 579 -0.59 15.58 5.67
CA SER A 579 0.49 16.30 6.35
C SER A 579 1.88 15.88 5.89
N LEU A 580 2.75 16.87 5.70
CA LEU A 580 4.20 16.72 5.46
C LEU A 580 5.06 16.98 6.70
N VAL A 581 4.45 17.21 7.87
CA VAL A 581 5.19 17.41 9.12
C VAL A 581 6.05 16.19 9.41
N THR A 582 7.32 16.43 9.72
CA THR A 582 8.31 15.39 9.99
C THR A 582 9.07 15.71 11.28
N PHE A 583 9.43 14.66 12.02
CA PHE A 583 10.24 14.74 13.22
C PHE A 583 11.62 14.14 12.90
N ILE A 584 12.67 14.92 13.15
CA ILE A 584 14.05 14.54 12.84
C ILE A 584 14.74 14.14 14.14
N GLY A 585 15.20 12.90 14.25
CA GLY A 585 16.00 12.46 15.39
C GLY A 585 15.40 11.30 16.19
N PRO A 586 15.72 11.18 17.49
CA PRO A 586 15.30 10.07 18.31
C PRO A 586 13.79 10.11 18.57
N ARG A 587 13.17 8.94 18.56
CA ARG A 587 11.75 8.77 18.86
C ARG A 587 11.55 8.49 20.35
N PRO A 588 10.49 9.04 20.98
CA PRO A 588 10.21 8.76 22.39
C PRO A 588 9.81 7.29 22.63
N ASN A 589 9.84 6.88 23.90
CA ASN A 589 9.44 5.53 24.29
C ASN A 589 7.92 5.33 24.16
N LEU A 590 7.50 4.46 23.24
CA LEU A 590 6.09 4.20 22.94
C LEU A 590 5.27 3.67 24.14
N LEU A 591 5.90 2.97 25.09
CA LEU A 591 5.21 2.44 26.29
C LEU A 591 5.48 3.28 27.55
N GLY A 592 6.04 4.48 27.38
CA GLY A 592 6.32 5.45 28.43
C GLY A 592 5.10 6.28 28.86
N ILE A 593 3.91 5.68 29.00
CA ILE A 593 2.67 6.43 29.26
C ILE A 593 2.70 7.24 30.56
N ASP A 594 3.46 6.80 31.56
CA ASP A 594 3.59 7.49 32.86
C ASP A 594 4.75 8.48 32.90
N GLU A 595 5.52 8.62 31.80
CA GLU A 595 6.60 9.58 31.72
C GLU A 595 6.03 11.01 31.81
N THR A 596 6.64 11.82 32.68
CA THR A 596 6.24 13.21 32.96
C THR A 596 7.20 14.25 32.38
N ASP A 597 8.33 13.80 31.83
CA ASP A 597 9.34 14.64 31.21
C ASP A 597 9.36 14.36 29.70
N PRO A 598 8.81 15.25 28.86
CA PRO A 598 8.75 15.04 27.42
C PRO A 598 10.15 15.16 26.81
N PRO A 599 10.64 14.17 26.04
CA PRO A 599 11.94 14.29 25.40
C PRO A 599 11.91 15.40 24.33
N THR A 600 13.03 16.11 24.22
CA THR A 600 13.21 17.16 23.22
C THR A 600 13.05 16.60 21.81
N ARG A 601 12.29 17.30 20.96
CA ARG A 601 12.03 16.89 19.58
C ARG A 601 12.38 18.01 18.60
N LEU A 602 12.92 17.63 17.45
CA LEU A 602 13.19 18.55 16.35
C LEU A 602 12.14 18.36 15.27
N GLU A 603 11.39 19.41 14.98
CA GLU A 603 10.26 19.39 14.07
C GLU A 603 10.54 20.26 12.84
N ALA A 604 10.16 19.74 11.66
CA ALA A 604 10.13 20.49 10.42
C ALA A 604 8.73 20.40 9.78
N GLN A 605 8.26 21.55 9.27
CA GLN A 605 6.93 21.67 8.64
C GLN A 605 6.81 20.88 7.33
N LYS A 606 7.95 20.59 6.71
CA LYS A 606 8.08 19.84 5.46
C LYS A 606 9.40 19.06 5.46
N PRO A 607 9.51 17.95 4.72
CA PRO A 607 10.74 17.16 4.66
C PRO A 607 11.79 17.76 3.73
N ILE A 608 11.44 18.76 2.90
CA ILE A 608 12.37 19.34 1.92
C ILE A 608 13.04 20.57 2.52
N LEU A 609 14.35 20.47 2.72
CA LEU A 609 15.15 21.50 3.39
C LEU A 609 15.73 22.51 2.39
N THR A 610 15.68 23.79 2.74
CA THR A 610 16.49 24.83 2.08
C THR A 610 17.97 24.73 2.49
N ALA A 611 18.83 25.52 1.85
CA ALA A 611 20.25 25.56 2.19
C ALA A 611 20.47 26.07 3.62
N GLU A 612 19.70 27.08 4.05
CA GLU A 612 19.74 27.61 5.42
C GLU A 612 19.26 26.57 6.43
N GLU A 613 18.14 25.89 6.14
CA GLU A 613 17.62 24.83 7.01
C GLU A 613 18.62 23.67 7.16
N MET A 614 19.32 23.29 6.08
CA MET A 614 20.36 22.27 6.13
C MET A 614 21.55 22.68 7.00
N GLU A 615 22.01 23.93 6.92
CA GLU A 615 23.09 24.42 7.79
C GLU A 615 22.64 24.54 9.26
N LYS A 616 21.36 24.84 9.53
CA LYS A 616 20.77 24.74 10.89
C LYS A 616 20.87 23.31 11.44
N ILE A 617 20.56 22.29 10.62
CA ILE A 617 20.71 20.87 10.99
C ILE A 617 22.18 20.52 11.22
N ARG A 618 23.09 20.94 10.32
CA ARG A 618 24.52 20.67 10.45
C ARG A 618 25.11 21.21 11.75
N HIS A 619 24.62 22.37 12.20
CA HIS A 619 25.08 23.04 13.42
C HIS A 619 24.12 22.91 14.60
N ILE A 620 23.20 21.94 14.58
CA ILE A 620 22.11 21.81 15.56
C ILE A 620 22.59 21.75 17.02
N GLY A 621 23.79 21.21 17.28
CA GLY A 621 24.37 21.18 18.62
C GLY A 621 24.61 22.56 19.22
N LEU A 622 24.87 23.58 18.39
CA LEU A 622 25.05 24.97 18.84
C LEU A 622 23.75 25.59 19.35
N PHE A 623 22.62 25.21 18.74
CA PHE A 623 21.31 25.79 19.06
C PHE A 623 20.56 25.04 20.16
N THR A 624 20.94 23.79 20.43
CA THR A 624 20.18 22.87 21.29
C THR A 624 20.91 22.46 22.57
N GLY A 625 22.02 23.14 22.91
CA GLY A 625 22.85 22.80 24.06
C GLY A 625 23.43 21.38 23.99
N ALA A 626 23.74 20.92 22.77
CA ALA A 626 24.18 19.55 22.46
C ALA A 626 23.17 18.42 22.74
N THR A 627 21.88 18.74 22.95
CA THR A 627 20.80 17.73 23.02
C THR A 627 20.67 16.99 21.68
N PHE A 628 20.72 17.72 20.58
CA PHE A 628 20.87 17.15 19.24
C PHE A 628 22.31 17.27 18.78
N ARG A 629 22.82 16.20 18.18
CA ARG A 629 24.16 16.13 17.62
C ARG A 629 24.07 15.50 16.24
N SER A 630 24.45 16.28 15.24
CA SER A 630 24.57 15.85 13.86
C SER A 630 25.96 15.30 13.57
N LEU A 631 26.03 14.29 12.70
CA LEU A 631 27.27 13.84 12.07
C LEU A 631 27.07 13.68 10.57
N GLU A 632 28.00 14.18 9.78
CA GLU A 632 28.03 13.97 8.34
C GLU A 632 28.67 12.61 7.99
N LEU A 633 27.90 11.78 7.32
CA LEU A 633 28.33 10.54 6.68
C LEU A 633 28.59 10.82 5.21
N ASP A 634 29.87 10.90 4.86
CA ASP A 634 30.33 11.06 3.48
C ASP A 634 30.06 9.77 2.68
N ILE A 635 29.27 9.87 1.61
CA ILE A 635 28.95 8.73 0.74
C ILE A 635 29.81 8.71 -0.53
N CYS A 636 30.89 9.48 -0.58
CA CYS A 636 31.84 9.42 -1.68
C CYS A 636 33.02 8.48 -1.36
N TYR A 637 33.53 7.78 -2.36
CA TYR A 637 34.72 6.93 -2.25
C TYR A 637 35.71 7.21 -3.38
N PRO A 638 36.99 6.82 -3.25
CA PRO A 638 37.99 7.11 -4.28
C PRO A 638 37.60 6.56 -5.66
N ALA A 639 37.50 7.42 -6.67
CA ALA A 639 37.13 7.05 -8.03
C ALA A 639 38.12 6.02 -8.64
N ALA A 640 39.36 6.01 -8.17
CA ALA A 640 40.39 5.03 -8.54
C ALA A 640 40.02 3.58 -8.17
N TRP A 641 39.08 3.35 -7.25
CA TRP A 641 38.59 2.02 -6.91
C TRP A 641 37.56 1.49 -7.93
N GLY A 642 37.01 2.37 -8.77
CA GLY A 642 35.99 2.04 -9.77
C GLY A 642 34.72 1.44 -9.18
N ALA A 643 33.97 0.70 -10.00
CA ALA A 643 32.74 0.04 -9.59
C ALA A 643 32.94 -0.98 -8.45
N ALA A 644 34.10 -1.66 -8.41
CA ALA A 644 34.42 -2.66 -7.39
C ALA A 644 34.51 -2.08 -5.96
N GLY A 645 34.75 -0.77 -5.82
CA GLY A 645 34.86 -0.10 -4.52
C GLY A 645 33.53 0.06 -3.77
N MET A 646 32.39 0.01 -4.47
CA MET A 646 31.09 0.39 -3.90
C MET A 646 30.64 -0.51 -2.75
N GLU A 647 30.86 -1.82 -2.83
CA GLU A 647 30.45 -2.75 -1.76
C GLU A 647 31.20 -2.47 -0.46
N ALA A 648 32.52 -2.28 -0.54
CA ALA A 648 33.34 -1.97 0.62
C ALA A 648 32.99 -0.60 1.22
N ALA A 649 32.72 0.40 0.36
CA ALA A 649 32.29 1.73 0.79
C ALA A 649 30.95 1.69 1.53
N LEU A 650 29.97 0.92 1.03
CA LEU A 650 28.68 0.70 1.71
C LEU A 650 28.85 0.00 3.07
N ALA A 651 29.68 -1.04 3.14
CA ALA A 651 29.94 -1.74 4.39
C ALA A 651 30.58 -0.80 5.44
N SER A 652 31.55 0.01 5.02
CA SER A 652 32.19 1.02 5.87
C SER A 652 31.20 2.12 6.31
N LEU A 653 30.33 2.56 5.42
CA LEU A 653 29.28 3.55 5.71
C LEU A 653 28.32 3.05 6.78
N CYS A 654 27.84 1.80 6.66
CA CYS A 654 26.95 1.19 7.65
C CYS A 654 27.61 1.06 9.02
N ALA A 655 28.89 0.63 9.08
CA ALA A 655 29.65 0.57 10.32
C ALA A 655 29.84 1.95 10.96
N HIS A 656 30.19 2.96 10.17
CA HIS A 656 30.35 4.34 10.65
C HIS A 656 29.03 4.92 11.18
N ALA A 657 27.90 4.65 10.52
CA ALA A 657 26.58 5.07 10.99
C ALA A 657 26.22 4.43 12.35
N GLU A 658 26.54 3.16 12.52
CA GLU A 658 26.35 2.45 13.80
C GLU A 658 27.22 3.05 14.90
N ASP A 659 28.52 3.22 14.66
CA ASP A 659 29.46 3.81 15.62
C ASP A 659 29.04 5.23 16.01
N ALA A 660 28.64 6.05 15.04
CA ALA A 660 28.14 7.40 15.27
C ALA A 660 26.92 7.41 16.19
N THR A 661 25.95 6.52 15.93
CA THR A 661 24.75 6.42 16.76
C THR A 661 25.11 6.01 18.19
N ARG A 662 26.02 5.05 18.37
CA ARG A 662 26.50 4.61 19.69
C ARG A 662 27.29 5.69 20.43
N LEU A 663 27.95 6.60 19.72
CA LEU A 663 28.66 7.78 20.27
C LEU A 663 27.72 8.95 20.63
N GLY A 664 26.40 8.78 20.45
CA GLY A 664 25.38 9.76 20.80
C GLY A 664 25.10 10.80 19.71
N TYR A 665 25.48 10.55 18.46
CA TYR A 665 24.99 11.34 17.32
C TYR A 665 23.58 10.85 16.96
N ASN A 666 22.59 11.70 17.18
CA ASN A 666 21.17 11.39 17.01
C ASN A 666 20.57 12.00 15.74
N ILE A 667 21.40 12.64 14.90
CA ILE A 667 21.06 13.00 13.52
C ILE A 667 22.25 12.59 12.63
N LEU A 668 22.00 11.76 11.63
CA LEU A 668 23.01 11.38 10.63
C LEU A 668 22.66 12.04 9.29
N ILE A 669 23.62 12.79 8.75
CA ILE A 669 23.51 13.48 7.47
C ILE A 669 24.23 12.62 6.42
N VAL A 670 23.47 11.93 5.58
CA VAL A 670 24.00 11.13 4.46
C VAL A 670 24.25 12.08 3.29
N SER A 671 25.52 12.36 2.96
CA SER A 671 25.89 13.46 2.04
C SER A 671 26.83 13.04 0.91
N ASP A 672 26.49 13.41 -0.33
CA ASP A 672 27.34 13.27 -1.53
C ASP A 672 28.01 14.58 -1.98
N ARG A 673 27.97 15.62 -1.13
CA ARG A 673 28.45 16.99 -1.46
C ARG A 673 29.92 17.08 -1.86
N LYS A 674 30.74 16.10 -1.49
CA LYS A 674 32.18 16.01 -1.82
C LYS A 674 32.48 15.33 -3.16
N ALA A 675 31.45 14.99 -3.95
CA ALA A 675 31.63 14.45 -5.29
C ALA A 675 32.55 15.34 -6.13
N SER A 676 33.57 14.73 -6.74
CA SER A 676 34.62 15.41 -7.50
C SER A 676 35.29 14.42 -8.46
N ALA A 677 36.25 14.87 -9.27
CA ALA A 677 37.00 13.99 -10.17
C ALA A 677 37.73 12.84 -9.43
N GLN A 678 38.07 13.02 -8.16
CA GLN A 678 38.76 12.01 -7.35
C GLN A 678 37.81 11.19 -6.46
N LEU A 679 36.60 11.69 -6.21
CA LEU A 679 35.64 11.11 -5.29
C LEU A 679 34.32 10.82 -6.02
N MET A 680 34.02 9.53 -6.18
CA MET A 680 32.81 9.03 -6.80
C MET A 680 31.70 8.87 -5.74
N PRO A 681 30.49 9.42 -5.95
CA PRO A 681 29.39 9.26 -5.02
C PRO A 681 28.74 7.88 -5.15
N ILE A 682 28.40 7.27 -4.00
CA ILE A 682 27.42 6.17 -3.96
C ILE A 682 26.04 6.77 -4.30
N PRO A 683 25.20 6.09 -5.11
CA PRO A 683 23.82 6.55 -5.33
C PRO A 683 23.10 6.80 -4.00
N ALA A 684 22.60 8.02 -3.80
CA ALA A 684 22.04 8.44 -2.50
C ALA A 684 20.94 7.51 -2.00
N LEU A 685 20.05 7.07 -2.88
CA LEU A 685 19.01 6.07 -2.56
C LEU A 685 19.57 4.78 -1.96
N LEU A 686 20.66 4.26 -2.54
CA LEU A 686 21.30 3.02 -2.07
C LEU A 686 21.97 3.24 -0.70
N ALA A 687 22.68 4.36 -0.54
CA ALA A 687 23.32 4.72 0.73
C ALA A 687 22.29 4.91 1.86
N THR A 688 21.22 5.66 1.61
CA THR A 688 20.13 5.89 2.56
C THR A 688 19.47 4.57 2.98
N ALA A 689 19.11 3.72 2.01
CA ALA A 689 18.46 2.45 2.29
C ALA A 689 19.39 1.48 3.04
N ALA A 690 20.67 1.43 2.67
CA ALA A 690 21.68 0.63 3.36
C ALA A 690 21.83 1.03 4.84
N VAL A 691 21.99 2.32 5.12
CA VAL A 691 22.11 2.86 6.48
C VAL A 691 20.82 2.62 7.26
N HIS A 692 19.65 2.92 6.68
CA HIS A 692 18.35 2.70 7.33
C HIS A 692 18.16 1.23 7.74
N GLN A 693 18.36 0.29 6.81
CA GLN A 693 18.19 -1.15 7.09
C GLN A 693 19.23 -1.67 8.08
N HIS A 694 20.48 -1.18 8.02
CA HIS A 694 21.51 -1.55 8.99
C HIS A 694 21.15 -1.10 10.41
N LEU A 695 20.68 0.14 10.57
CA LEU A 695 20.25 0.67 11.87
C LEU A 695 19.00 -0.03 12.39
N VAL A 696 18.05 -0.42 11.54
CA VAL A 696 16.86 -1.20 11.94
C VAL A 696 17.26 -2.57 12.48
N ARG A 697 18.12 -3.31 11.75
CA ARG A 697 18.57 -4.65 12.17
C ARG A 697 19.32 -4.65 13.50
N ASN A 698 20.02 -3.56 13.80
CA ASN A 698 20.77 -3.40 15.05
C ASN A 698 19.99 -2.67 16.16
N GLY A 699 18.70 -2.38 15.97
CA GLY A 699 17.86 -1.72 16.97
C GLY A 699 18.24 -0.27 17.28
N LEU A 700 18.92 0.41 16.35
CA LEU A 700 19.44 1.77 16.51
C LEU A 700 18.62 2.82 15.74
N ARG A 701 17.73 2.42 14.82
CA ARG A 701 17.03 3.37 13.93
C ARG A 701 16.10 4.33 14.67
N THR A 702 15.51 3.94 15.80
CA THR A 702 14.66 4.84 16.60
C THR A 702 15.44 5.83 17.43
N SER A 703 16.75 5.66 17.56
CA SER A 703 17.63 6.53 18.36
C SER A 703 18.28 7.63 17.53
N THR A 704 18.08 7.64 16.21
CA THR A 704 18.73 8.59 15.30
C THR A 704 17.85 8.92 14.10
N GLY A 705 17.89 10.19 13.68
CA GLY A 705 17.24 10.67 12.47
C GLY A 705 18.15 10.61 11.25
N LEU A 706 17.56 10.44 10.06
CA LEU A 706 18.30 10.40 8.80
C LEU A 706 17.94 11.58 7.92
N VAL A 707 18.93 12.43 7.65
CA VAL A 707 18.83 13.57 6.73
C VAL A 707 19.68 13.27 5.50
N VAL A 708 19.13 13.46 4.31
CA VAL A 708 19.83 13.19 3.05
C VAL A 708 20.19 14.50 2.37
N GLU A 709 21.47 14.79 2.22
CA GLU A 709 21.98 15.92 1.44
C GLU A 709 22.51 15.38 0.11
N THR A 710 21.78 15.60 -0.99
CA THR A 710 22.14 14.94 -2.26
C THR A 710 22.05 15.85 -3.47
N GLY A 711 23.02 15.68 -4.37
CA GLY A 711 23.00 16.25 -5.71
C GLY A 711 22.15 15.46 -6.70
N SER A 712 21.65 14.27 -6.35
CA SER A 712 20.95 13.38 -7.29
C SER A 712 19.42 13.54 -7.35
N ALA A 713 18.80 14.08 -6.30
CA ALA A 713 17.34 14.22 -6.21
C ALA A 713 16.87 15.51 -6.89
N ARG A 714 15.94 15.37 -7.86
CA ARG A 714 15.44 16.48 -8.67
C ARG A 714 13.98 16.33 -9.12
N GLU A 715 13.50 15.10 -9.23
CA GLU A 715 12.10 14.78 -9.54
C GLU A 715 11.34 14.37 -8.28
N VAL A 716 10.02 14.60 -8.26
CA VAL A 716 9.12 14.17 -7.17
C VAL A 716 9.34 12.70 -6.80
N HIS A 717 9.53 11.84 -7.81
CA HIS A 717 9.80 10.41 -7.62
C HIS A 717 11.07 10.14 -6.79
N HIS A 718 12.13 10.93 -6.98
CA HIS A 718 13.39 10.76 -6.24
C HIS A 718 13.20 11.03 -4.75
N PHE A 719 12.49 12.12 -4.41
CA PHE A 719 12.17 12.47 -3.03
C PHE A 719 11.27 11.42 -2.38
N ALA A 720 10.26 10.93 -3.10
CA ALA A 720 9.37 9.88 -2.62
C ALA A 720 10.13 8.57 -2.34
N LEU A 721 11.13 8.21 -3.15
CA LEU A 721 11.97 7.05 -2.89
C LEU A 721 12.84 7.24 -1.64
N LEU A 722 13.55 8.35 -1.53
CA LEU A 722 14.36 8.66 -0.34
C LEU A 722 13.54 8.60 0.95
N ALA A 723 12.34 9.19 0.94
CA ALA A 723 11.39 9.10 2.04
C ALA A 723 10.97 7.65 2.32
N GLY A 724 10.54 6.92 1.28
CA GLY A 724 10.08 5.52 1.40
C GLY A 724 11.15 4.57 1.94
N TYR A 725 12.43 4.91 1.82
CA TYR A 725 13.56 4.15 2.36
C TYR A 725 14.23 4.80 3.60
N GLY A 726 13.56 5.75 4.25
CA GLY A 726 13.84 6.14 5.63
C GLY A 726 14.42 7.53 5.86
N ALA A 727 14.46 8.39 4.84
CA ALA A 727 14.85 9.80 5.00
C ALA A 727 13.75 10.59 5.73
N GLU A 728 14.06 11.22 6.86
CA GLU A 728 13.14 12.11 7.58
C GLU A 728 13.14 13.52 7.00
N ALA A 729 14.26 13.95 6.42
CA ALA A 729 14.40 15.19 5.67
C ALA A 729 15.42 15.05 4.53
N ILE A 730 15.27 15.87 3.50
CA ILE A 730 16.04 15.82 2.25
C ILE A 730 16.42 17.25 1.85
N HIS A 731 17.71 17.50 1.68
CA HIS A 731 18.25 18.72 1.10
C HIS A 731 18.78 18.46 -0.32
N PRO A 732 18.04 18.88 -1.37
CA PRO A 732 18.46 18.69 -2.76
C PRO A 732 19.36 19.83 -3.24
N TYR A 733 20.57 19.94 -2.67
CA TYR A 733 21.44 21.12 -2.87
C TYR A 733 21.66 21.44 -4.35
N LEU A 734 21.93 20.43 -5.19
CA LEU A 734 22.26 20.66 -6.60
C LEU A 734 21.05 21.07 -7.42
N ALA A 735 19.85 20.55 -7.11
CA ALA A 735 18.63 20.95 -7.79
C ALA A 735 18.28 22.41 -7.46
N LEU A 736 18.42 22.82 -6.20
CA LEU A 736 18.20 24.22 -5.78
C LEU A 736 19.19 25.16 -6.47
N GLU A 737 20.49 24.84 -6.43
CA GLU A 737 21.51 25.62 -7.14
C GLU A 737 21.23 25.68 -8.65
N THR A 738 20.81 24.56 -9.26
CA THR A 738 20.46 24.52 -10.69
C THR A 738 19.29 25.43 -11.02
N VAL A 739 18.22 25.37 -10.22
CA VAL A 739 16.99 26.17 -10.40
C VAL A 739 17.27 27.68 -10.31
N GLU A 740 18.15 28.09 -9.39
CA GLU A 740 18.61 29.48 -9.27
C GLU A 740 19.34 29.99 -10.52
N HIS A 741 19.98 29.09 -11.28
CA HIS A 741 20.72 29.43 -12.50
C HIS A 741 19.88 29.39 -13.78
N LEU A 742 18.59 29.03 -13.72
CA LEU A 742 17.66 28.96 -14.87
C LEU A 742 17.20 30.34 -15.43
N HIS A 743 18.04 31.36 -15.31
CA HIS A 743 17.71 32.73 -15.70
C HIS A 743 17.40 32.86 -17.20
N GLU A 744 17.97 31.99 -18.04
CA GLU A 744 17.72 31.97 -19.49
C GLU A 744 16.27 31.60 -19.84
N TRP A 745 15.63 30.74 -19.03
CA TRP A 745 14.26 30.30 -19.27
C TRP A 745 13.24 31.09 -18.46
N LEU A 746 13.63 31.58 -17.28
CA LEU A 746 12.75 32.28 -16.35
C LEU A 746 13.34 33.64 -15.92
N PRO A 747 13.62 34.57 -16.85
CA PRO A 747 14.27 35.84 -16.51
C PRO A 747 13.41 36.76 -15.63
N GLN A 748 12.10 36.53 -15.62
CA GLN A 748 11.11 37.27 -14.84
C GLN A 748 11.03 36.87 -13.35
N LEU A 749 11.67 35.77 -12.92
CA LEU A 749 11.61 35.30 -11.52
C LEU A 749 12.98 35.43 -10.83
N ALA A 750 12.98 35.98 -9.62
CA ALA A 750 14.19 36.07 -8.81
C ALA A 750 14.72 34.66 -8.45
N PRO A 751 16.03 34.47 -8.21
CA PRO A 751 16.59 33.17 -7.82
C PRO A 751 15.86 32.53 -6.61
N GLY A 752 15.61 33.32 -5.56
CA GLY A 752 14.91 32.84 -4.35
C GLY A 752 13.48 32.38 -4.62
N ASP A 753 12.73 33.10 -5.47
CA ASP A 753 11.36 32.72 -5.83
C ASP A 753 11.34 31.39 -6.60
N ARG A 754 12.30 31.19 -7.50
CA ARG A 754 12.45 29.93 -8.26
C ARG A 754 12.72 28.75 -7.33
N ALA A 755 13.63 28.91 -6.36
CA ALA A 755 13.92 27.87 -5.36
C ALA A 755 12.69 27.58 -4.47
N MET A 756 11.97 28.61 -4.02
CA MET A 756 10.74 28.47 -3.23
C MET A 756 9.64 27.73 -4.01
N HIS A 757 9.43 28.07 -5.28
CA HIS A 757 8.49 27.40 -6.16
C HIS A 757 8.88 25.93 -6.38
N PHE A 758 10.16 25.63 -6.61
CA PHE A 758 10.62 24.26 -6.72
C PHE A 758 10.29 23.45 -5.45
N VAL A 759 10.59 23.97 -4.25
CA VAL A 759 10.24 23.27 -3.00
C VAL A 759 8.73 23.07 -2.88
N LYS A 760 7.93 24.08 -3.23
CA LYS A 760 6.46 23.97 -3.24
C LYS A 760 5.98 22.88 -4.22
N ALA A 761 6.58 22.79 -5.41
CA ALA A 761 6.25 21.79 -6.42
C ALA A 761 6.53 20.37 -5.90
N ILE A 762 7.69 20.16 -5.26
CA ILE A 762 8.04 18.88 -4.66
C ILE A 762 7.09 18.52 -3.52
N CYS A 763 6.74 19.45 -2.64
CA CYS A 763 5.78 19.20 -1.56
C CYS A 763 4.39 18.79 -2.11
N LYS A 764 3.86 19.51 -3.11
CA LYS A 764 2.61 19.13 -3.80
C LYS A 764 2.72 17.77 -4.47
N GLY A 765 3.86 17.48 -5.10
CA GLY A 765 4.15 16.18 -5.69
C GLY A 765 4.18 15.04 -4.67
N LEU A 766 4.74 15.27 -3.48
CA LEU A 766 4.73 14.29 -2.39
C LEU A 766 3.31 14.00 -1.90
N TYR A 767 2.46 15.03 -1.71
CA TYR A 767 1.05 14.81 -1.40
C TYR A 767 0.39 13.91 -2.45
N LYS A 768 0.64 14.19 -3.73
CA LYS A 768 0.13 13.37 -4.83
C LYS A 768 0.62 11.92 -4.74
N VAL A 769 1.92 11.68 -4.62
CA VAL A 769 2.46 10.31 -4.58
C VAL A 769 1.91 9.52 -3.38
N MET A 770 1.84 10.11 -2.19
CA MET A 770 1.24 9.46 -1.02
C MET A 770 -0.25 9.15 -1.25
N SER A 771 -0.98 10.10 -1.85
CA SER A 771 -2.42 9.95 -2.11
C SER A 771 -2.75 8.82 -3.09
N LYS A 772 -1.82 8.43 -3.98
CA LYS A 772 -2.02 7.31 -4.92
C LYS A 772 -2.31 5.99 -4.22
N MET A 773 -1.72 5.78 -3.04
CA MET A 773 -1.98 4.62 -2.17
C MET A 773 -3.03 4.93 -1.08
N GLY A 774 -3.55 6.15 -1.04
CA GLY A 774 -4.46 6.63 0.00
C GLY A 774 -3.77 6.95 1.34
N ILE A 775 -2.46 7.23 1.33
CA ILE A 775 -1.70 7.56 2.54
C ILE A 775 -1.77 9.07 2.79
N SER A 776 -2.10 9.47 4.01
CA SER A 776 -2.31 10.89 4.35
C SER A 776 -1.06 11.57 4.93
N THR A 777 -0.15 10.84 5.57
CA THR A 777 0.97 11.46 6.31
C THR A 777 2.34 11.00 5.86
N TYR A 778 3.30 11.95 5.82
CA TYR A 778 4.70 11.66 5.56
C TYR A 778 5.30 10.69 6.58
N GLN A 779 4.86 10.75 7.84
CA GLN A 779 5.35 9.89 8.92
C GLN A 779 5.05 8.41 8.66
N SER A 780 3.84 8.10 8.20
CA SER A 780 3.47 6.73 7.83
C SER A 780 4.09 6.29 6.49
N TYR A 781 4.37 7.24 5.59
CA TYR A 781 5.01 6.96 4.30
C TYR A 781 6.54 6.71 4.44
N CYS A 782 7.19 7.41 5.36
CA CYS A 782 8.62 7.28 5.62
C CYS A 782 8.96 5.86 6.10
N GLY A 783 9.81 5.16 5.35
CA GLY A 783 10.17 3.76 5.64
C GLY A 783 9.12 2.71 5.22
N ALA A 784 8.02 3.10 4.58
CA ALA A 784 6.97 2.18 4.14
C ALA A 784 7.26 1.43 2.84
N GLN A 785 8.19 1.94 2.02
CA GLN A 785 8.67 1.28 0.80
C GLN A 785 7.54 0.96 -0.21
N ILE A 786 6.70 1.94 -0.53
CA ILE A 786 5.53 1.84 -1.44
C ILE A 786 5.98 1.82 -2.92
N PHE A 787 6.84 0.86 -3.25
CA PHE A 787 7.47 0.71 -4.56
C PHE A 787 7.64 -0.75 -4.94
N GLU A 788 7.68 -1.03 -6.24
CA GLU A 788 8.24 -2.25 -6.80
C GLU A 788 9.54 -1.94 -7.56
N ALA A 789 10.48 -2.88 -7.55
CA ALA A 789 11.69 -2.83 -8.34
C ALA A 789 11.50 -3.66 -9.63
N VAL A 790 11.95 -3.12 -10.77
CA VAL A 790 11.92 -3.79 -12.06
C VAL A 790 13.33 -3.77 -12.65
N GLY A 791 13.94 -4.95 -12.75
CA GLY A 791 15.28 -5.14 -13.27
C GLY A 791 16.40 -5.16 -12.24
N LEU A 792 16.09 -5.28 -10.93
CA LEU A 792 17.07 -5.43 -9.85
C LEU A 792 17.10 -6.86 -9.33
N SER A 793 18.29 -7.42 -9.09
CA SER A 793 18.43 -8.77 -8.52
C SER A 793 17.93 -8.86 -7.08
N ASN A 794 17.41 -10.03 -6.69
CA ASN A 794 16.96 -10.26 -5.31
C ASN A 794 18.09 -10.11 -4.30
N SER A 795 19.34 -10.49 -4.64
CA SER A 795 20.47 -10.34 -3.72
C SER A 795 20.75 -8.88 -3.35
N LEU A 796 20.57 -7.95 -4.28
CA LEU A 796 20.66 -6.51 -4.02
C LEU A 796 19.48 -6.04 -3.17
N VAL A 797 18.26 -6.40 -3.57
CA VAL A 797 17.02 -5.97 -2.92
C VAL A 797 16.90 -6.50 -1.50
N ASP A 798 17.16 -7.79 -1.26
CA ASP A 798 17.08 -8.42 0.07
C ASP A 798 18.10 -7.85 1.05
N LYS A 799 19.23 -7.31 0.56
CA LYS A 799 20.30 -6.75 1.40
C LYS A 799 20.04 -5.29 1.78
N TYR A 800 19.65 -4.47 0.79
CA TYR A 800 19.59 -3.00 0.93
C TYR A 800 18.18 -2.42 0.88
N PHE A 801 17.22 -3.10 0.24
CA PHE A 801 15.84 -2.66 0.05
C PHE A 801 14.85 -3.71 0.57
N THR A 802 15.19 -4.36 1.69
CA THR A 802 14.50 -5.53 2.24
C THR A 802 12.99 -5.36 2.24
N GLY A 803 12.28 -6.36 1.70
CA GLY A 803 10.81 -6.39 1.59
C GLY A 803 10.25 -5.84 0.28
N THR A 804 11.06 -5.19 -0.57
CA THR A 804 10.58 -4.63 -1.85
C THR A 804 10.41 -5.74 -2.88
N ALA A 805 9.30 -5.72 -3.62
CA ALA A 805 9.06 -6.71 -4.66
C ALA A 805 10.03 -6.52 -5.84
N SER A 806 10.63 -7.61 -6.32
CA SER A 806 11.44 -7.64 -7.55
C SER A 806 11.14 -8.89 -8.37
N ASN A 807 9.97 -8.91 -9.00
CA ASN A 807 9.51 -10.08 -9.76
C ASN A 807 10.25 -10.25 -11.09
N ILE A 808 10.71 -9.15 -11.68
CA ILE A 808 11.58 -9.14 -12.85
C ILE A 808 12.96 -8.75 -12.37
N GLN A 809 13.82 -9.75 -12.18
CA GLN A 809 15.19 -9.54 -11.72
C GLN A 809 16.10 -9.03 -12.85
N GLY A 810 17.27 -8.54 -12.48
CA GLY A 810 18.27 -8.06 -13.43
C GLY A 810 19.59 -7.77 -12.74
N ILE A 811 20.01 -6.51 -12.78
CA ILE A 811 21.34 -6.08 -12.35
C ILE A 811 21.55 -6.20 -10.83
N GLY A 812 22.80 -6.45 -10.44
CA GLY A 812 23.24 -6.48 -9.04
C GLY A 812 23.96 -5.21 -8.62
N LEU A 813 24.61 -5.27 -7.46
CA LEU A 813 25.35 -4.13 -6.89
C LEU A 813 26.49 -3.66 -7.81
N PHE A 814 27.22 -4.59 -8.42
CA PHE A 814 28.38 -4.25 -9.25
C PHE A 814 28.00 -3.60 -10.57
N GLU A 815 26.88 -4.01 -11.17
CA GLU A 815 26.34 -3.37 -12.37
C GLU A 815 25.77 -1.97 -12.06
N VAL A 816 25.05 -1.80 -10.94
CA VAL A 816 24.64 -0.46 -10.46
C VAL A 816 25.86 0.45 -10.24
N ALA A 817 26.94 -0.12 -9.67
CA ALA A 817 28.18 0.61 -9.47
C ALA A 817 28.87 0.96 -10.80
N ASP A 818 28.80 0.09 -11.81
CA ASP A 818 29.32 0.35 -13.15
C ASP A 818 28.56 1.47 -13.87
N GLU A 819 27.22 1.50 -13.77
CA GLU A 819 26.42 2.61 -14.32
C GLU A 819 26.82 3.95 -13.70
N ALA A 820 26.93 4.00 -12.36
CA ALA A 820 27.38 5.19 -11.65
C ALA A 820 28.80 5.59 -12.04
N PHE A 821 29.70 4.61 -12.21
CA PHE A 821 31.09 4.86 -12.57
C PHE A 821 31.22 5.41 -14.00
N ARG A 822 30.44 4.86 -14.95
CA ARG A 822 30.40 5.36 -16.33
C ARG A 822 29.89 6.80 -16.40
N MET A 823 28.87 7.15 -15.62
CA MET A 823 28.40 8.54 -15.52
C MET A 823 29.49 9.46 -14.97
N HIS A 824 30.18 9.04 -13.91
CA HIS A 824 31.30 9.80 -13.32
C HIS A 824 32.45 10.00 -14.32
N GLN A 825 32.83 8.97 -15.07
CA GLN A 825 33.85 9.06 -16.11
C GLN A 825 33.47 10.01 -17.25
N LEU A 826 32.19 10.03 -17.65
CA LEU A 826 31.71 10.95 -18.68
C LEU A 826 31.77 12.40 -18.20
N ALA A 827 31.38 12.65 -16.95
CA ALA A 827 31.35 14.00 -16.36
C ALA A 827 32.73 14.66 -16.25
N PHE A 828 33.79 13.86 -16.05
CA PHE A 828 35.17 14.35 -15.95
C PHE A 828 36.04 13.91 -17.15
N GLY A 829 35.40 13.49 -18.24
CA GLY A 829 36.07 13.01 -19.44
C GLY A 829 36.31 14.10 -20.48
N ASP A 830 36.88 13.70 -21.61
CA ASP A 830 37.19 14.60 -22.74
C ASP A 830 36.10 14.63 -23.83
N ASP A 831 34.86 14.24 -23.50
CA ASP A 831 33.75 14.25 -24.48
C ASP A 831 33.50 15.70 -24.98
N PRO A 832 33.63 15.98 -26.28
CA PRO A 832 33.52 17.34 -26.81
C PRO A 832 32.14 17.98 -26.61
N VAL A 833 31.08 17.17 -26.46
CA VAL A 833 29.72 17.67 -26.22
C VAL A 833 29.54 17.97 -24.74
N LEU A 834 29.98 17.05 -23.86
CA LEU A 834 29.79 17.22 -22.42
C LEU A 834 30.71 18.28 -21.82
N ARG A 835 31.83 18.62 -22.45
CA ARG A 835 32.73 19.68 -21.96
C ARG A 835 32.02 21.01 -21.66
N ASP A 836 31.07 21.40 -22.51
CA ASP A 836 30.43 22.74 -22.45
C ASP A 836 28.90 22.67 -22.29
N ALA A 837 28.30 21.48 -22.22
CA ALA A 837 26.85 21.32 -22.12
C ALA A 837 26.44 20.01 -21.43
N LEU A 838 25.22 19.97 -20.89
CA LEU A 838 24.60 18.71 -20.46
C LEU A 838 24.22 17.85 -21.66
N ASP A 839 24.12 16.53 -21.44
CA ASP A 839 23.52 15.63 -22.42
C ASP A 839 22.10 16.09 -22.78
N ALA A 840 21.71 15.91 -24.04
CA ALA A 840 20.42 16.39 -24.54
C ALA A 840 19.22 15.69 -23.88
N GLY A 841 19.42 14.51 -23.28
CA GLY A 841 18.38 13.64 -22.77
C GLY A 841 17.64 12.92 -23.89
N GLY A 842 16.37 12.66 -23.65
CA GLY A 842 15.46 11.95 -24.53
C GLY A 842 14.77 10.79 -23.83
N GLU A 843 14.46 10.93 -22.54
CA GLU A 843 13.60 10.00 -21.78
C GLU A 843 12.12 10.35 -22.01
N TYR A 844 11.81 11.65 -22.06
CA TYR A 844 10.45 12.16 -22.20
C TYR A 844 10.05 12.35 -23.67
N GLN A 845 11.00 12.71 -24.53
CA GLN A 845 10.77 12.93 -25.95
C GLN A 845 11.85 12.29 -26.84
N TYR A 846 11.42 11.69 -27.95
CA TYR A 846 12.35 11.13 -28.92
C TYR A 846 13.38 12.18 -29.41
N ARG A 847 14.66 11.82 -29.29
CA ARG A 847 15.79 12.57 -29.88
C ARG A 847 16.70 11.61 -30.63
N SER A 848 17.29 12.07 -31.74
CA SER A 848 18.18 11.23 -32.56
C SER A 848 19.44 10.73 -31.85
N ARG A 849 19.86 11.39 -30.75
CA ARG A 849 20.99 10.99 -29.89
C ARG A 849 20.54 10.65 -28.45
N GLY A 850 19.24 10.53 -28.21
CA GLY A 850 18.64 10.31 -26.89
C GLY A 850 18.44 8.83 -26.56
N GLU A 851 17.46 8.54 -25.70
CA GLU A 851 17.04 7.16 -25.43
C GLU A 851 16.30 6.55 -26.62
N GLU A 852 16.26 5.23 -26.66
CA GLU A 852 15.50 4.47 -27.64
C GLU A 852 14.00 4.49 -27.33
N HIS A 853 13.19 4.95 -28.30
CA HIS A 853 11.72 4.97 -28.22
C HIS A 853 11.07 4.00 -29.22
N ALA A 854 9.97 3.37 -28.84
CA ALA A 854 9.21 2.49 -29.73
C ALA A 854 8.57 3.27 -30.91
N TRP A 855 8.08 4.48 -30.65
CA TRP A 855 7.55 5.38 -31.67
C TRP A 855 8.65 6.31 -32.17
N THR A 856 8.97 6.19 -33.46
CA THR A 856 9.94 7.05 -34.14
C THR A 856 9.29 7.73 -35.33
N PRO A 857 9.85 8.85 -35.83
CA PRO A 857 9.33 9.50 -37.04
C PRO A 857 9.22 8.53 -38.23
N GLU A 858 10.17 7.61 -38.37
CA GLU A 858 10.14 6.60 -39.44
C GLU A 858 9.00 5.58 -39.24
N SER A 859 8.85 5.03 -38.03
CA SER A 859 7.81 4.03 -37.76
C SER A 859 6.41 4.61 -37.94
N ILE A 860 6.19 5.84 -37.48
CA ILE A 860 4.92 6.57 -37.65
C ILE A 860 4.65 6.84 -39.14
N ALA A 861 5.63 7.35 -39.89
CA ALA A 861 5.45 7.67 -41.31
C ALA A 861 5.08 6.42 -42.13
N LYS A 862 5.74 5.27 -41.87
CA LYS A 862 5.42 4.02 -42.57
C LYS A 862 4.03 3.48 -42.22
N LEU A 863 3.63 3.55 -40.95
CA LEU A 863 2.27 3.14 -40.54
C LEU A 863 1.19 4.00 -41.21
N GLN A 864 1.37 5.32 -41.22
CA GLN A 864 0.44 6.24 -41.88
C GLN A 864 0.36 5.99 -43.39
N HIS A 865 1.51 5.79 -44.06
CA HIS A 865 1.51 5.49 -45.49
C HIS A 865 0.80 4.16 -45.78
N ALA A 866 1.10 3.09 -45.02
CA ALA A 866 0.47 1.78 -45.18
C ALA A 866 -1.05 1.85 -45.05
N ALA A 867 -1.57 2.57 -44.05
CA ALA A 867 -3.00 2.72 -43.83
C ALA A 867 -3.68 3.58 -44.92
N ARG A 868 -3.05 4.66 -45.39
CA ARG A 868 -3.63 5.56 -46.40
C ARG A 868 -3.61 4.98 -47.81
N SER A 869 -2.54 4.27 -48.20
CA SER A 869 -2.41 3.66 -49.53
C SER A 869 -2.90 2.21 -49.59
N ASN A 870 -3.35 1.65 -48.45
CA ASN A 870 -3.73 0.24 -48.31
C ASN A 870 -2.60 -0.72 -48.77
N SER A 871 -1.35 -0.38 -48.41
CA SER A 871 -0.15 -1.07 -48.85
C SER A 871 0.36 -2.08 -47.82
N HIS A 872 0.17 -3.36 -48.10
CA HIS A 872 0.66 -4.44 -47.23
C HIS A 872 2.20 -4.51 -47.17
N SER A 873 2.91 -4.18 -48.26
CA SER A 873 4.37 -4.15 -48.25
C SER A 873 4.91 -3.08 -47.29
N THR A 874 4.33 -1.87 -47.32
CA THR A 874 4.70 -0.80 -46.38
C THR A 874 4.37 -1.19 -44.94
N TYR A 875 3.25 -1.90 -44.70
CA TYR A 875 2.95 -2.42 -43.36
C TYR A 875 4.01 -3.43 -42.90
N ARG A 876 4.53 -4.30 -43.77
CA ARG A 876 5.63 -5.21 -43.42
C ARG A 876 6.90 -4.45 -43.06
N ASP A 877 7.21 -3.35 -43.74
CA ASP A 877 8.37 -2.52 -43.40
C ASP A 877 8.18 -1.86 -42.02
N TYR A 878 6.99 -1.33 -41.73
CA TYR A 878 6.64 -0.84 -40.38
C TYR A 878 6.77 -1.95 -39.33
N ALA A 879 6.15 -3.11 -39.56
CA ALA A 879 6.17 -4.23 -38.63
C ALA A 879 7.60 -4.71 -38.38
N LYS A 880 8.47 -4.73 -39.41
CA LYS A 880 9.89 -5.04 -39.25
C LYS A 880 10.60 -4.02 -38.36
N LEU A 881 10.35 -2.72 -38.51
CA LEU A 881 10.93 -1.68 -37.64
C LEU A 881 10.55 -1.86 -36.16
N ILE A 882 9.30 -2.25 -35.89
CA ILE A 882 8.82 -2.48 -34.52
C ILE A 882 9.30 -3.83 -33.96
N ASN A 883 9.36 -4.87 -34.79
CA ASN A 883 9.68 -6.23 -34.37
C ASN A 883 11.19 -6.57 -34.41
N ASP A 884 12.05 -5.74 -35.02
CA ASP A 884 13.51 -5.95 -34.99
C ASP A 884 14.09 -5.61 -33.62
N GLN A 885 13.88 -6.53 -32.68
CA GLN A 885 14.34 -6.45 -31.30
C GLN A 885 15.79 -6.96 -31.15
N THR A 886 16.40 -7.52 -32.20
CA THR A 886 17.80 -7.98 -32.18
C THR A 886 18.80 -6.82 -32.05
N ARG A 887 18.34 -5.59 -32.31
CA ARG A 887 19.14 -4.36 -32.21
C ARG A 887 18.61 -3.35 -31.20
N ARG A 888 17.32 -3.44 -30.83
CA ARG A 888 16.61 -2.44 -29.99
C ARG A 888 15.78 -3.15 -28.93
N MET A 889 16.44 -3.68 -27.90
CA MET A 889 15.76 -4.27 -26.75
C MET A 889 15.13 -3.16 -25.91
N MET A 890 13.83 -2.93 -26.08
CA MET A 890 13.11 -1.85 -25.35
C MET A 890 12.07 -2.39 -24.37
N THR A 891 11.49 -3.55 -24.69
CA THR A 891 10.37 -4.15 -23.94
C THR A 891 10.65 -5.59 -23.59
N LEU A 892 10.07 -6.09 -22.49
CA LEU A 892 10.24 -7.48 -22.05
C LEU A 892 9.77 -8.48 -23.10
N ARG A 893 8.69 -8.17 -23.85
CA ARG A 893 8.20 -9.03 -24.93
C ARG A 893 9.24 -9.25 -26.04
N GLY A 894 10.19 -8.33 -26.21
CA GLY A 894 11.29 -8.46 -27.16
C GLY A 894 12.33 -9.52 -26.78
N MET A 895 12.31 -10.00 -25.52
CA MET A 895 13.20 -11.05 -25.03
C MET A 895 12.67 -12.47 -25.29
N PHE A 896 11.44 -12.60 -25.81
CA PHE A 896 10.84 -13.91 -26.08
C PHE A 896 10.95 -14.27 -27.57
N GLU A 897 11.17 -15.55 -27.85
CA GLU A 897 11.08 -16.13 -29.19
C GLU A 897 9.97 -17.19 -29.26
N PHE A 898 9.36 -17.35 -30.43
CA PHE A 898 8.37 -18.39 -30.65
C PHE A 898 9.04 -19.72 -31.01
N ARG A 899 8.75 -20.76 -30.24
CA ARG A 899 9.07 -22.14 -30.63
C ARG A 899 8.00 -22.67 -31.59
N PHE A 900 8.23 -22.50 -32.88
CA PHE A 900 7.29 -22.96 -33.92
C PHE A 900 7.24 -24.49 -34.04
N ALA A 901 6.10 -24.99 -34.52
CA ALA A 901 5.95 -26.40 -34.90
C ALA A 901 6.89 -26.76 -36.06
N SER A 902 7.31 -28.02 -36.14
CA SER A 902 8.22 -28.51 -37.20
C SER A 902 7.64 -28.43 -38.61
N LYS A 903 6.31 -28.44 -38.73
CA LYS A 903 5.59 -28.27 -40.00
C LYS A 903 4.60 -27.09 -39.88
N PRO A 904 4.72 -26.04 -40.70
CA PRO A 904 3.75 -24.95 -40.74
C PRO A 904 2.44 -25.43 -41.37
N ILE A 905 1.33 -24.78 -40.97
CA ILE A 905 0.03 -24.98 -41.61
C ILE A 905 -0.19 -23.97 -42.74
N PRO A 906 -1.00 -24.31 -43.76
CA PRO A 906 -1.50 -23.35 -44.74
C PRO A 906 -2.28 -22.19 -44.08
N ILE A 907 -2.18 -20.97 -44.64
CA ILE A 907 -2.82 -19.77 -44.07
C ILE A 907 -4.35 -19.82 -44.13
N ASP A 908 -4.90 -20.57 -45.08
CA ASP A 908 -6.33 -20.84 -45.25
C ASP A 908 -6.91 -21.74 -44.16
N GLU A 909 -6.06 -22.46 -43.41
CA GLU A 909 -6.47 -23.18 -42.19
C GLU A 909 -6.52 -22.27 -40.94
N VAL A 910 -5.96 -21.05 -41.01
CA VAL A 910 -5.99 -20.08 -39.91
C VAL A 910 -7.35 -19.38 -39.87
N GLU A 911 -7.81 -19.05 -38.66
CA GLU A 911 -9.01 -18.23 -38.45
C GLU A 911 -8.97 -16.96 -39.34
N PRO A 912 -10.01 -16.67 -40.15
CA PRO A 912 -10.00 -15.50 -41.02
C PRO A 912 -9.80 -14.19 -40.26
N ALA A 913 -9.08 -13.25 -40.88
CA ALA A 913 -8.83 -11.93 -40.27
C ALA A 913 -10.11 -11.21 -39.83
N SER A 914 -11.23 -11.40 -40.55
CA SER A 914 -12.56 -10.85 -40.21
C SER A 914 -13.13 -11.35 -38.89
N GLU A 915 -12.72 -12.54 -38.41
CA GLU A 915 -13.09 -13.07 -37.10
C GLU A 915 -12.10 -12.62 -36.02
N ILE A 916 -10.81 -12.60 -36.32
CA ILE A 916 -9.76 -12.13 -35.39
C ILE A 916 -10.00 -10.69 -34.96
N VAL A 917 -10.33 -9.78 -35.89
CA VAL A 917 -10.54 -8.35 -35.58
C VAL A 917 -11.70 -8.08 -34.62
N LYS A 918 -12.64 -9.02 -34.46
CA LYS A 918 -13.74 -8.91 -33.48
C LYS A 918 -13.22 -8.94 -32.02
N ARG A 919 -12.01 -9.48 -31.81
CA ARG A 919 -11.32 -9.49 -30.52
C ARG A 919 -10.69 -8.14 -30.19
N PHE A 920 -10.51 -7.26 -31.18
CA PHE A 920 -9.86 -5.96 -30.99
C PHE A 920 -10.81 -4.92 -30.42
N ALA A 921 -10.28 -4.11 -29.51
CA ALA A 921 -10.94 -2.93 -28.99
C ALA A 921 -10.02 -1.72 -29.15
N THR A 922 -10.56 -0.57 -29.58
CA THR A 922 -9.80 0.68 -29.47
C THR A 922 -9.74 1.09 -28.00
N GLY A 923 -8.60 1.63 -27.57
CA GLY A 923 -8.43 2.13 -26.20
C GLY A 923 -9.50 3.15 -25.80
N ALA A 924 -9.74 3.27 -24.49
CA ALA A 924 -10.62 4.28 -23.90
C ALA A 924 -9.99 5.67 -24.02
N MET A 925 -10.40 6.46 -25.02
CA MET A 925 -9.95 7.83 -25.24
C MET A 925 -11.15 8.76 -25.16
N SER A 926 -11.12 9.71 -24.23
CA SER A 926 -12.28 10.56 -23.96
C SER A 926 -12.52 11.57 -25.07
N LEU A 927 -13.80 11.78 -25.40
CA LEU A 927 -14.23 12.95 -26.16
C LEU A 927 -13.87 14.22 -25.35
N GLY A 928 -13.09 15.11 -25.96
CA GLY A 928 -12.43 16.24 -25.29
C GLY A 928 -10.91 16.07 -25.19
N SER A 929 -10.42 14.85 -24.91
CA SER A 929 -8.99 14.55 -25.09
C SER A 929 -8.65 14.46 -26.58
N ILE A 930 -9.47 13.75 -27.34
CA ILE A 930 -9.45 13.72 -28.81
C ILE A 930 -10.68 14.44 -29.37
N SER A 931 -10.61 14.83 -30.65
CA SER A 931 -11.70 15.54 -31.32
C SER A 931 -12.92 14.64 -31.58
N THR A 932 -14.08 15.26 -31.84
CA THR A 932 -15.32 14.55 -32.20
C THR A 932 -15.14 13.67 -33.44
N GLU A 933 -14.39 14.17 -34.43
CA GLU A 933 -14.08 13.48 -35.67
C GLU A 933 -13.22 12.23 -35.42
N ALA A 934 -12.15 12.36 -34.63
CA ALA A 934 -11.29 11.23 -34.29
C ALA A 934 -12.05 10.16 -33.50
N HIS A 935 -12.81 10.58 -32.47
CA HIS A 935 -13.59 9.67 -31.63
C HIS A 935 -14.65 8.91 -32.43
N THR A 936 -15.38 9.62 -33.30
CA THR A 936 -16.43 9.01 -34.13
C THR A 936 -15.85 8.12 -35.23
N THR A 937 -14.71 8.51 -35.82
CA THR A 937 -14.01 7.67 -36.82
C THR A 937 -13.65 6.31 -36.25
N LEU A 938 -13.13 6.28 -35.01
CA LEU A 938 -12.82 5.02 -34.33
C LEU A 938 -14.07 4.16 -34.13
N ALA A 939 -15.17 4.75 -33.66
CA ALA A 939 -16.43 4.02 -33.45
C ALA A 939 -16.96 3.42 -34.76
N VAL A 940 -17.03 4.22 -35.82
CA VAL A 940 -17.49 3.76 -37.14
C VAL A 940 -16.58 2.66 -37.68
N ALA A 941 -15.26 2.83 -37.61
CA ALA A 941 -14.31 1.83 -38.09
C ALA A 941 -14.47 0.49 -37.36
N MET A 942 -14.54 0.51 -36.02
CA MET A 942 -14.69 -0.70 -35.22
C MET A 942 -16.03 -1.38 -35.43
N ASN A 943 -17.11 -0.60 -35.56
CA ASN A 943 -18.44 -1.15 -35.84
C ASN A 943 -18.51 -1.83 -37.22
N ARG A 944 -17.90 -1.23 -38.25
CA ARG A 944 -17.83 -1.80 -39.60
C ARG A 944 -17.09 -3.15 -39.65
N ILE A 945 -16.04 -3.32 -38.86
CA ILE A 945 -15.24 -4.55 -38.82
C ILE A 945 -15.70 -5.55 -37.73
N GLY A 946 -16.78 -5.25 -37.01
CA GLY A 946 -17.30 -6.10 -35.94
C GLY A 946 -16.52 -6.05 -34.61
N GLY A 947 -15.45 -5.25 -34.52
CA GLY A 947 -14.73 -4.99 -33.27
C GLY A 947 -15.48 -4.06 -32.32
N LYS A 948 -14.78 -3.51 -31.33
CA LYS A 948 -15.34 -2.64 -30.29
C LYS A 948 -14.58 -1.31 -30.18
N SER A 949 -15.30 -0.20 -30.01
CA SER A 949 -14.72 1.06 -29.56
C SER A 949 -15.17 1.41 -28.15
N ASN A 950 -14.41 2.27 -27.48
CA ASN A 950 -14.65 2.68 -26.10
C ASN A 950 -14.79 4.20 -26.00
N THR A 951 -15.81 4.68 -25.29
CA THR A 951 -16.09 6.11 -25.11
C THR A 951 -14.97 6.87 -24.41
N GLY A 952 -14.18 6.20 -23.57
CA GLY A 952 -13.40 6.86 -22.55
C GLY A 952 -14.30 7.58 -21.52
N GLU A 953 -13.69 8.43 -20.70
CA GLU A 953 -14.34 9.09 -19.55
C GLU A 953 -15.20 10.31 -19.90
N GLY A 954 -15.38 10.62 -21.19
CA GLY A 954 -15.91 11.92 -21.63
C GLY A 954 -17.42 11.99 -21.83
N GLY A 955 -18.14 10.91 -21.59
CA GLY A 955 -19.52 10.73 -22.05
C GLY A 955 -19.61 10.46 -23.55
N GLU A 956 -20.85 10.33 -24.06
CA GLU A 956 -21.13 10.17 -25.49
C GLU A 956 -22.44 10.90 -25.85
N ASP A 957 -22.46 11.62 -26.97
CA ASP A 957 -23.64 12.35 -27.45
C ASP A 957 -24.74 11.37 -27.88
N ALA A 958 -25.95 11.50 -27.33
CA ALA A 958 -27.08 10.63 -27.62
C ALA A 958 -27.49 10.64 -29.11
N ARG A 959 -27.18 11.71 -29.85
CA ARG A 959 -27.39 11.78 -31.31
C ARG A 959 -26.59 10.71 -32.08
N ARG A 960 -25.62 10.06 -31.45
CA ARG A 960 -24.82 8.96 -32.02
C ARG A 960 -25.49 7.59 -31.98
N TYR A 961 -26.56 7.42 -31.18
CA TYR A 961 -27.17 6.10 -30.96
C TYR A 961 -27.99 5.58 -32.15
N PRO A 962 -28.80 6.42 -32.84
CA PRO A 962 -29.47 5.99 -34.06
C PRO A 962 -28.45 5.69 -35.17
N LEU A 963 -28.79 4.79 -36.09
CA LEU A 963 -27.97 4.54 -37.28
C LEU A 963 -27.97 5.76 -38.23
N ILE A 964 -26.94 5.86 -39.07
CA ILE A 964 -26.83 6.91 -40.10
C ILE A 964 -27.88 6.68 -41.18
N ALA A 965 -28.67 7.73 -41.45
CA ALA A 965 -29.62 7.74 -42.54
C ALA A 965 -28.95 8.08 -43.87
N LYS A 966 -29.62 7.76 -44.99
CA LYS A 966 -29.12 8.06 -46.32
C LYS A 966 -28.91 9.57 -46.52
N GLY A 967 -27.70 9.96 -46.92
CA GLY A 967 -27.34 11.35 -47.21
C GLY A 967 -26.98 12.19 -45.99
N GLU A 968 -27.01 11.62 -44.79
CA GLU A 968 -26.61 12.29 -43.56
C GLU A 968 -25.08 12.33 -43.40
N THR A 969 -24.56 13.46 -42.91
CA THR A 969 -23.15 13.64 -42.58
C THR A 969 -22.94 13.74 -41.07
N LEU A 970 -21.68 13.64 -40.63
CA LEU A 970 -21.37 13.79 -39.21
C LEU A 970 -21.70 15.21 -38.73
N LYS A 971 -21.41 16.21 -39.56
CA LYS A 971 -21.70 17.62 -39.32
C LYS A 971 -23.19 17.94 -39.27
N SER A 972 -24.03 17.27 -40.07
CA SER A 972 -25.48 17.44 -39.96
C SER A 972 -26.06 16.86 -38.67
N ARG A 973 -25.33 15.95 -38.00
CA ARG A 973 -25.77 15.26 -36.79
C ARG A 973 -25.19 15.86 -35.50
N ILE A 974 -23.96 16.35 -35.53
CA ILE A 974 -23.24 16.89 -34.36
C ILE A 974 -22.63 18.25 -34.71
N ASP A 975 -23.05 19.27 -33.97
CA ASP A 975 -22.71 20.68 -34.26
C ASP A 975 -21.22 21.03 -34.02
N SER A 976 -20.49 20.22 -33.25
CA SER A 976 -19.08 20.47 -32.90
C SER A 976 -18.07 20.02 -33.96
N VAL A 977 -18.56 19.49 -35.08
CA VAL A 977 -17.75 18.89 -36.14
C VAL A 977 -17.24 19.97 -37.09
N VAL A 978 -15.92 20.06 -37.21
CA VAL A 978 -15.23 21.01 -38.10
C VAL A 978 -15.06 20.40 -39.49
N VAL A 979 -14.77 19.09 -39.56
CA VAL A 979 -14.53 18.35 -40.81
C VAL A 979 -15.37 17.08 -40.84
N ASP A 980 -16.11 16.87 -41.93
CA ASP A 980 -16.92 15.66 -42.11
C ASP A 980 -16.05 14.42 -42.33
N VAL A 981 -16.49 13.29 -41.75
CA VAL A 981 -15.90 11.97 -41.97
C VAL A 981 -16.74 11.17 -42.97
N PRO A 982 -16.14 10.32 -43.83
CA PRO A 982 -16.92 9.52 -44.79
C PRO A 982 -17.83 8.47 -44.12
N LEU A 983 -19.14 8.72 -44.15
CA LEU A 983 -20.18 7.83 -43.60
C LEU A 983 -20.95 7.10 -44.71
N ARG A 984 -21.50 5.94 -44.35
CA ARG A 984 -22.37 5.10 -45.18
C ARG A 984 -23.72 4.97 -44.49
N GLU A 985 -24.79 4.83 -45.28
CA GLU A 985 -26.10 4.47 -44.76
C GLU A 985 -26.01 3.19 -43.92
N GLY A 986 -26.59 3.21 -42.72
CA GLY A 986 -26.53 2.10 -41.77
C GLY A 986 -25.28 2.05 -40.88
N ASP A 987 -24.32 2.98 -41.03
CA ASP A 987 -23.22 3.08 -40.07
C ASP A 987 -23.73 3.40 -38.66
N SER A 988 -23.06 2.84 -37.65
CA SER A 988 -23.29 3.18 -36.24
C SER A 988 -22.16 4.06 -35.73
N LEU A 989 -22.52 5.22 -35.19
CA LEU A 989 -21.58 6.14 -34.52
C LEU A 989 -21.37 5.78 -33.03
N ARG A 990 -22.16 4.85 -32.51
CA ARG A 990 -22.20 4.47 -31.10
C ARG A 990 -20.96 3.67 -30.72
N SER A 991 -20.34 4.02 -29.59
CA SER A 991 -19.29 3.18 -29.00
C SER A 991 -19.90 1.98 -28.28
N LYS A 992 -19.44 0.76 -28.59
CA LYS A 992 -19.96 -0.47 -27.96
C LYS A 992 -19.61 -0.57 -26.48
N ILE A 993 -18.42 -0.10 -26.11
CA ILE A 993 -17.96 -0.06 -24.72
C ILE A 993 -18.16 1.35 -24.19
N LYS A 994 -18.84 1.46 -23.05
CA LYS A 994 -19.08 2.72 -22.35
C LYS A 994 -18.38 2.71 -21.00
N GLN A 995 -17.54 3.70 -20.77
CA GLN A 995 -16.76 3.79 -19.54
C GLN A 995 -17.55 4.46 -18.42
N VAL A 996 -17.37 3.97 -17.19
CA VAL A 996 -17.83 4.56 -15.94
C VAL A 996 -16.58 4.84 -15.11
N ALA A 997 -16.20 6.12 -15.01
CA ALA A 997 -15.01 6.60 -14.29
C ALA A 997 -15.40 7.51 -13.12
N SER A 998 -14.45 7.84 -12.24
CA SER A 998 -14.67 8.50 -10.94
C SER A 998 -15.65 9.69 -10.98
N ALA A 999 -15.44 10.65 -11.90
CA ALA A 999 -16.26 11.86 -12.00
C ALA A 999 -17.67 11.64 -12.62
N ARG A 1000 -17.97 10.45 -13.13
CA ARG A 1000 -19.26 10.12 -13.79
C ARG A 1000 -19.67 11.07 -14.92
N PHE A 1001 -18.72 11.71 -15.59
CA PHE A 1001 -19.01 12.61 -16.71
C PHE A 1001 -19.83 11.92 -17.80
N GLY A 1002 -21.01 12.48 -18.09
CA GLY A 1002 -21.91 11.98 -19.14
C GLY A 1002 -22.52 10.60 -18.85
N VAL A 1003 -22.42 10.08 -17.63
CA VAL A 1003 -23.02 8.79 -17.24
C VAL A 1003 -24.49 9.01 -16.90
N THR A 1004 -25.38 8.65 -17.83
CA THR A 1004 -26.84 8.74 -17.70
C THR A 1004 -27.50 7.38 -17.93
N ALA A 1005 -28.78 7.22 -17.57
CA ALA A 1005 -29.52 5.99 -17.87
C ALA A 1005 -29.51 5.67 -19.38
N GLU A 1006 -29.76 6.68 -20.23
CA GLU A 1006 -29.72 6.53 -21.70
C GLU A 1006 -28.33 6.13 -22.20
N TYR A 1007 -27.27 6.66 -21.59
CA TYR A 1007 -25.91 6.24 -21.87
C TYR A 1007 -25.71 4.76 -21.53
N LEU A 1008 -26.05 4.33 -20.31
CA LEU A 1008 -25.82 2.95 -19.85
C LEU A 1008 -26.56 1.90 -20.67
N VAL A 1009 -27.83 2.14 -21.04
CA VAL A 1009 -28.64 1.18 -21.84
C VAL A 1009 -28.17 1.04 -23.29
N ASN A 1010 -27.36 1.99 -23.79
CA ASN A 1010 -26.81 1.96 -25.14
C ASN A 1010 -25.41 1.31 -25.21
N ALA A 1011 -24.99 0.54 -24.20
CA ALA A 1011 -23.74 -0.19 -24.18
C ALA A 1011 -23.93 -1.69 -24.47
N ASP A 1012 -22.96 -2.30 -25.14
CA ASP A 1012 -22.80 -3.77 -25.17
C ASP A 1012 -21.88 -4.24 -24.02
N GLN A 1013 -21.02 -3.34 -23.53
CA GLN A 1013 -20.17 -3.55 -22.37
C GLN A 1013 -20.00 -2.24 -21.59
N LEU A 1014 -20.12 -2.32 -20.27
CA LEU A 1014 -19.85 -1.22 -19.35
C LEU A 1014 -18.48 -1.45 -18.71
N GLN A 1015 -17.57 -0.48 -18.82
CA GLN A 1015 -16.23 -0.60 -18.27
C GLN A 1015 -16.05 0.33 -17.06
N ILE A 1016 -15.93 -0.24 -15.86
CA ILE A 1016 -15.50 0.48 -14.66
C ILE A 1016 -14.00 0.76 -14.78
N LYS A 1017 -13.62 2.03 -14.75
CA LYS A 1017 -12.21 2.44 -14.86
C LYS A 1017 -11.62 2.75 -13.49
N MET A 1018 -10.97 1.75 -12.88
CA MET A 1018 -10.24 1.98 -11.63
C MET A 1018 -8.99 2.83 -11.87
N ALA A 1019 -8.21 2.50 -12.91
CA ALA A 1019 -6.95 3.20 -13.20
C ALA A 1019 -6.58 3.18 -14.69
N GLN A 1020 -5.51 3.91 -15.04
CA GLN A 1020 -4.85 3.86 -16.35
C GLN A 1020 -3.32 3.91 -16.21
N GLY A 1021 -2.60 3.26 -17.13
CA GLY A 1021 -1.15 3.09 -17.05
C GLY A 1021 -0.33 4.37 -16.95
N ALA A 1022 -0.73 5.44 -17.66
CA ALA A 1022 0.01 6.71 -17.63
C ALA A 1022 0.00 7.42 -16.27
N LYS A 1023 -1.04 7.19 -15.45
CA LYS A 1023 -1.25 7.89 -14.17
C LYS A 1023 -2.12 7.05 -13.24
N PRO A 1024 -1.59 5.93 -12.77
CA PRO A 1024 -2.33 5.09 -11.85
C PRO A 1024 -2.43 5.79 -10.47
N GLY A 1025 -3.53 5.54 -9.75
CA GLY A 1025 -3.83 6.23 -8.49
C GLY A 1025 -4.27 7.69 -8.64
N GLU A 1026 -4.53 8.17 -9.86
CA GLU A 1026 -4.96 9.56 -10.15
C GLU A 1026 -6.20 9.63 -11.05
N GLY A 1027 -6.88 10.78 -11.00
CA GLY A 1027 -8.04 11.08 -11.84
C GLY A 1027 -7.70 11.49 -13.28
N GLY A 1028 -8.69 11.36 -14.16
CA GLY A 1028 -8.66 11.94 -15.50
C GLY A 1028 -8.47 13.46 -15.45
N GLN A 1029 -7.72 14.03 -16.40
CA GLN A 1029 -7.46 15.46 -16.48
C GLN A 1029 -7.82 15.96 -17.88
N LEU A 1030 -8.56 17.07 -17.94
CA LEU A 1030 -8.85 17.79 -19.16
C LEU A 1030 -8.61 19.30 -18.95
N PRO A 1031 -7.61 19.90 -19.63
CA PRO A 1031 -7.34 21.33 -19.51
C PRO A 1031 -8.56 22.19 -19.86
N GLY A 1032 -8.75 23.30 -19.16
CA GLY A 1032 -9.95 24.15 -19.28
C GLY A 1032 -10.19 24.69 -20.69
N HIS A 1033 -9.13 25.04 -21.42
CA HIS A 1033 -9.24 25.51 -22.81
C HIS A 1033 -9.75 24.42 -23.80
N LYS A 1034 -9.74 23.13 -23.41
CA LYS A 1034 -10.35 22.04 -24.19
C LYS A 1034 -11.80 21.76 -23.80
N VAL A 1035 -12.30 22.39 -22.74
CA VAL A 1035 -13.68 22.28 -22.28
C VAL A 1035 -14.54 23.29 -23.02
N SER A 1036 -14.78 23.02 -24.30
CA SER A 1036 -15.69 23.81 -25.14
C SER A 1036 -17.13 23.71 -24.65
N GLU A 1037 -18.03 24.56 -25.14
CA GLU A 1037 -19.47 24.47 -24.82
C GLU A 1037 -20.07 23.10 -25.11
N TYR A 1038 -19.62 22.45 -26.19
CA TYR A 1038 -20.04 21.10 -26.55
C TYR A 1038 -19.59 20.07 -25.50
N ILE A 1039 -18.32 20.11 -25.10
CA ILE A 1039 -17.78 19.20 -24.07
C ILE A 1039 -18.43 19.46 -22.72
N ALA A 1040 -18.61 20.73 -22.35
CA ALA A 1040 -19.26 21.14 -21.12
C ALA A 1040 -20.71 20.62 -21.05
N ARG A 1041 -21.46 20.74 -22.14
CA ARG A 1041 -22.82 20.19 -22.24
C ARG A 1041 -22.86 18.68 -22.07
N LEU A 1042 -21.95 17.94 -22.72
CA LEU A 1042 -21.90 16.48 -22.60
C LEU A 1042 -21.54 16.00 -21.19
N ARG A 1043 -20.71 16.77 -20.48
CA ARG A 1043 -20.22 16.41 -19.15
C ARG A 1043 -21.03 17.02 -18.01
N PHE A 1044 -22.05 17.81 -18.33
CA PHE A 1044 -22.80 18.62 -17.35
C PHE A 1044 -21.86 19.53 -16.52
N SER A 1045 -20.87 20.14 -17.19
CA SER A 1045 -19.85 21.00 -16.57
C SER A 1045 -19.89 22.43 -17.10
N VAL A 1046 -18.98 23.28 -16.62
CA VAL A 1046 -18.87 24.70 -17.02
C VAL A 1046 -17.84 24.85 -18.16
N PRO A 1047 -18.16 25.56 -19.26
CA PRO A 1047 -17.19 25.86 -20.33
C PRO A 1047 -15.95 26.59 -19.81
N GLY A 1048 -14.78 26.25 -20.35
CA GLY A 1048 -13.50 26.90 -20.02
C GLY A 1048 -12.85 26.47 -18.69
N VAL A 1049 -13.57 25.74 -17.83
CA VAL A 1049 -13.08 25.29 -16.52
C VAL A 1049 -12.36 23.95 -16.65
N GLY A 1050 -11.15 23.83 -16.10
CA GLY A 1050 -10.39 22.58 -16.10
C GLY A 1050 -11.12 21.47 -15.33
N LEU A 1051 -11.14 20.26 -15.89
CA LEU A 1051 -11.77 19.10 -15.27
C LEU A 1051 -10.71 18.13 -14.78
N ILE A 1052 -10.43 18.17 -13.48
CA ILE A 1052 -9.63 17.17 -12.77
C ILE A 1052 -10.62 16.25 -12.07
N SER A 1053 -10.71 14.99 -12.50
CA SER A 1053 -11.58 14.01 -11.85
C SER A 1053 -11.04 13.67 -10.46
N PRO A 1054 -11.88 13.33 -9.48
CA PRO A 1054 -11.40 12.72 -8.24
C PRO A 1054 -10.54 11.50 -8.56
N PRO A 1055 -9.44 11.25 -7.83
CA PRO A 1055 -8.69 10.00 -7.97
C PRO A 1055 -9.54 8.76 -7.68
N PRO A 1056 -10.30 8.69 -6.57
CA PRO A 1056 -11.13 7.52 -6.28
C PRO A 1056 -12.50 7.60 -6.96
N HIS A 1057 -13.11 6.43 -7.13
CA HIS A 1057 -14.56 6.34 -7.23
C HIS A 1057 -15.16 6.51 -5.82
N HIS A 1058 -15.93 7.57 -5.55
CA HIS A 1058 -16.51 7.80 -4.21
C HIS A 1058 -17.61 6.78 -3.83
N ASP A 1059 -17.98 5.89 -4.74
CA ASP A 1059 -18.84 4.71 -4.53
C ASP A 1059 -18.05 3.38 -4.57
N ILE A 1060 -16.71 3.43 -4.56
CA ILE A 1060 -15.83 2.25 -4.45
C ILE A 1060 -14.69 2.57 -3.48
N TYR A 1061 -14.84 2.18 -2.21
CA TYR A 1061 -13.79 2.29 -1.19
C TYR A 1061 -13.26 0.92 -0.73
N SER A 1062 -13.79 -0.16 -1.31
CA SER A 1062 -13.46 -1.55 -1.02
C SER A 1062 -13.98 -2.49 -2.11
N ILE A 1063 -13.60 -3.76 -2.07
CA ILE A 1063 -14.03 -4.77 -3.05
C ILE A 1063 -15.55 -5.00 -3.05
N GLU A 1064 -16.20 -4.94 -1.90
CA GLU A 1064 -17.65 -5.06 -1.77
C GLU A 1064 -18.40 -3.86 -2.36
N ASP A 1065 -17.81 -2.67 -2.30
CA ASP A 1065 -18.39 -1.49 -2.94
C ASP A 1065 -18.27 -1.60 -4.47
N LEU A 1066 -17.18 -2.17 -4.99
CA LEU A 1066 -17.08 -2.54 -6.40
C LEU A 1066 -18.15 -3.56 -6.79
N ALA A 1067 -18.38 -4.58 -5.95
CA ALA A 1067 -19.42 -5.57 -6.19
C ALA A 1067 -20.82 -4.92 -6.26
N GLN A 1068 -21.08 -3.92 -5.41
CA GLN A 1068 -22.31 -3.13 -5.46
C GLN A 1068 -22.42 -2.34 -6.77
N LEU A 1069 -21.36 -1.65 -7.22
CA LEU A 1069 -21.42 -0.93 -8.50
C LEU A 1069 -21.63 -1.89 -9.68
N ILE A 1070 -21.00 -3.07 -9.67
CA ILE A 1070 -21.24 -4.11 -10.68
C ILE A 1070 -22.72 -4.53 -10.68
N HIS A 1071 -23.31 -4.72 -9.49
CA HIS A 1071 -24.72 -5.04 -9.33
C HIS A 1071 -25.62 -3.92 -9.92
N ASP A 1072 -25.33 -2.67 -9.59
CA ASP A 1072 -26.10 -1.50 -10.07
C ASP A 1072 -26.04 -1.36 -11.59
N LEU A 1073 -24.86 -1.55 -12.19
CA LEU A 1073 -24.68 -1.49 -13.64
C LEU A 1073 -25.39 -2.64 -14.36
N LYS A 1074 -25.40 -3.86 -13.79
CA LYS A 1074 -26.17 -5.00 -14.32
C LYS A 1074 -27.68 -4.77 -14.21
N ASN A 1075 -28.15 -4.07 -13.18
CA ASN A 1075 -29.56 -3.68 -13.06
C ASN A 1075 -29.93 -2.58 -14.07
N ALA A 1076 -29.03 -1.62 -14.32
CA ALA A 1076 -29.26 -0.56 -15.29
C ALA A 1076 -29.29 -1.08 -16.74
N ASN A 1077 -28.45 -2.08 -17.06
CA ASN A 1077 -28.44 -2.74 -18.36
C ASN A 1077 -28.14 -4.25 -18.23
N PRO A 1078 -29.17 -5.11 -18.13
CA PRO A 1078 -29.00 -6.56 -17.95
C PRO A 1078 -28.34 -7.28 -19.13
N GLN A 1079 -28.24 -6.62 -20.30
CA GLN A 1079 -27.64 -7.20 -21.51
C GLN A 1079 -26.16 -6.84 -21.66
N ALA A 1080 -25.67 -5.82 -20.96
CA ALA A 1080 -24.28 -5.42 -21.05
C ALA A 1080 -23.38 -6.30 -20.16
N SER A 1081 -22.24 -6.72 -20.72
CA SER A 1081 -21.16 -7.28 -19.91
C SER A 1081 -20.48 -6.20 -19.09
N ILE A 1082 -19.95 -6.54 -17.92
CA ILE A 1082 -19.18 -5.63 -17.07
C ILE A 1082 -17.69 -5.93 -17.20
N SER A 1083 -16.91 -4.89 -17.49
CA SER A 1083 -15.45 -4.92 -17.50
C SER A 1083 -14.91 -4.06 -16.37
N VAL A 1084 -13.86 -4.51 -15.70
CA VAL A 1084 -13.08 -3.67 -14.76
C VAL A 1084 -11.69 -3.45 -15.33
N LYS A 1085 -11.27 -2.19 -15.45
CA LYS A 1085 -9.93 -1.82 -15.94
C LYS A 1085 -9.00 -1.52 -14.77
N LEU A 1086 -8.00 -2.37 -14.61
CA LEU A 1086 -6.90 -2.30 -13.65
C LEU A 1086 -5.60 -1.91 -14.35
N VAL A 1087 -4.58 -1.57 -13.59
CA VAL A 1087 -3.22 -1.32 -14.08
C VAL A 1087 -2.28 -2.36 -13.49
N SER A 1088 -1.31 -2.81 -14.30
CA SER A 1088 -0.32 -3.80 -13.89
C SER A 1088 0.61 -3.23 -12.81
N GLU A 1089 0.71 -3.96 -11.70
CA GLU A 1089 1.69 -3.82 -10.61
C GLU A 1089 1.74 -5.16 -9.86
N VAL A 1090 2.72 -5.35 -8.96
CA VAL A 1090 2.71 -6.46 -8.02
C VAL A 1090 1.38 -6.53 -7.26
N GLY A 1091 0.80 -7.73 -7.10
CA GLY A 1091 -0.49 -7.93 -6.43
C GLY A 1091 -1.73 -7.80 -7.32
N VAL A 1092 -1.63 -7.30 -8.57
CA VAL A 1092 -2.78 -7.15 -9.47
C VAL A 1092 -3.56 -8.45 -9.73
N GLY A 1093 -2.87 -9.61 -9.66
CA GLY A 1093 -3.49 -10.92 -9.78
C GLY A 1093 -4.48 -11.22 -8.65
N THR A 1094 -4.13 -10.84 -7.42
CA THR A 1094 -4.99 -10.97 -6.24
C THR A 1094 -6.22 -10.06 -6.37
N VAL A 1095 -6.01 -8.80 -6.77
CA VAL A 1095 -7.10 -7.85 -7.02
C VAL A 1095 -8.03 -8.37 -8.11
N ALA A 1096 -7.49 -8.90 -9.21
CA ALA A 1096 -8.27 -9.46 -10.31
C ALA A 1096 -9.14 -10.67 -9.88
N ALA A 1097 -8.65 -11.50 -8.95
CA ALA A 1097 -9.44 -12.58 -8.37
C ALA A 1097 -10.63 -12.04 -7.55
N GLY A 1098 -10.40 -11.01 -6.72
CA GLY A 1098 -11.48 -10.29 -6.02
C GLY A 1098 -12.52 -9.70 -6.99
N VAL A 1099 -12.07 -9.05 -8.07
CA VAL A 1099 -12.93 -8.49 -9.12
C VAL A 1099 -13.78 -9.57 -9.80
N ALA A 1100 -13.23 -10.78 -10.00
CA ALA A 1100 -13.99 -11.91 -10.52
C ALA A 1100 -15.03 -12.43 -9.50
N LYS A 1101 -14.67 -12.51 -8.21
CA LYS A 1101 -15.61 -12.85 -7.12
C LYS A 1101 -16.77 -11.85 -7.04
N ALA A 1102 -16.49 -10.57 -7.30
CA ALA A 1102 -17.46 -9.48 -7.42
C ALA A 1102 -18.35 -9.54 -8.68
N LYS A 1103 -18.28 -10.63 -9.46
CA LYS A 1103 -19.11 -10.93 -10.64
C LYS A 1103 -18.86 -10.02 -11.85
N SER A 1104 -17.64 -9.51 -12.01
CA SER A 1104 -17.22 -8.91 -13.29
C SER A 1104 -17.12 -9.98 -14.39
N ASP A 1105 -17.49 -9.62 -15.61
CA ASP A 1105 -17.47 -10.55 -16.77
C ASP A 1105 -16.14 -10.44 -17.54
N HIS A 1106 -15.38 -9.36 -17.34
CA HIS A 1106 -14.11 -9.09 -18.02
C HIS A 1106 -13.16 -8.27 -17.13
N VAL A 1107 -11.86 -8.55 -17.21
CA VAL A 1107 -10.82 -7.75 -16.54
C VAL A 1107 -9.83 -7.27 -17.59
N THR A 1108 -9.58 -5.97 -17.63
CA THR A 1108 -8.56 -5.35 -18.49
C THR A 1108 -7.35 -4.98 -17.66
N ILE A 1109 -6.17 -5.48 -18.00
CA ILE A 1109 -4.89 -5.07 -17.39
C ILE A 1109 -4.19 -4.10 -18.33
N ALA A 1110 -4.03 -2.85 -17.90
CA ALA A 1110 -3.29 -1.84 -18.64
C ALA A 1110 -1.80 -1.84 -18.22
N GLY A 1111 -0.89 -1.83 -19.21
CA GLY A 1111 0.54 -1.63 -18.96
C GLY A 1111 0.88 -0.17 -18.64
N HIS A 1112 2.05 0.04 -18.04
CA HIS A 1112 2.60 1.36 -17.69
C HIS A 1112 2.83 2.29 -18.91
N ASP A 1113 2.98 1.71 -20.10
CA ASP A 1113 3.23 2.35 -21.39
C ASP A 1113 1.96 2.92 -22.06
N GLY A 1114 0.80 2.75 -21.44
CA GLY A 1114 -0.47 3.22 -22.00
C GLY A 1114 -0.53 4.76 -22.12
N GLY A 1115 -0.98 5.27 -23.26
CA GLY A 1115 -1.02 6.71 -23.51
C GLY A 1115 -2.09 7.50 -22.75
N THR A 1116 -1.86 8.82 -22.65
CA THR A 1116 -2.80 9.80 -22.05
C THR A 1116 -2.91 11.08 -22.87
N GLY A 1117 -4.01 11.82 -22.70
CA GLY A 1117 -4.16 13.16 -23.28
C GLY A 1117 -3.59 14.29 -22.41
N ALA A 1118 -3.37 14.03 -21.12
CA ALA A 1118 -2.78 14.93 -20.13
C ALA A 1118 -2.46 14.13 -18.85
N SER A 1119 -1.24 14.23 -18.34
CA SER A 1119 -0.75 13.56 -17.13
C SER A 1119 0.45 14.31 -16.57
N PRO A 1120 0.76 14.24 -15.27
CA PRO A 1120 2.12 14.56 -14.80
C PRO A 1120 3.17 13.81 -15.63
N GLU A 1121 4.29 14.47 -15.93
CA GLU A 1121 5.47 13.87 -16.58
C GLU A 1121 6.19 12.85 -15.68
#